data_AF-A0A7Z2PTV5-F1
#
_entry.id   AF-A0A7Z2PTV5-F1
#
_cell.length_a   1.000
_cell.length_b   1.000
_cell.length_c   1.000
_cell.angle_alpha   90.00
_cell.angle_beta   90.00
_cell.angle_gamma   90.00
#
_symmetry.space_group_name_H-M   'P 1'
#
loop_
_entity.id
_entity.type
_entity.pdbx_description
1 polymer ?
#
loop_
_entity_poly.entity_id
_entity_poly.type
_entity_poly.pdbx_seq_one_letter_code
_entity_poly.pdbx_strand_id
1 'polypeptide(L)'
;MLLRPGRLPLRSRALLTRWEVDMDIADWLRRLGLDRYERAFRDNDVDTETLPNLTADDLRELGVTSLGHRKKLLSAIATLLPEPDREMCDDRAPVLDVSASPAAMKSARAERCHLTVMFADLVGSTALSVRLDPEDMREILSAYHQTVASAVTRFEGYIARFLGDGVLVYFGWPQAHEDDAERAVRAGLAIVEAVERLERAGGALSARVGIATGLVVVGDLIVEGAIQEEDVVGVTPNLAARLEQLAEPGAVVISESTRRLLGSWFTVSDLGPQQIRGIEASVTAFRVLGEATAEGRFEALRSANVGPLIGREHELALLLDRWETAKSGEGQVVLLSGEAGIGKSRLVLALRERLRNEPRFRIGYYCSPHHVNSALWPVVAQLQRAAGYLREDAPALKFEKLERLLGRAGEFCKDAVPLLAELIGLPLNGSYLASGGTPQEKKARLFGILLAQMEGLSRQRPMLVILEDAHWLDPTSAELFERIVDRIRVLPILLVATFRPEEQTPWTNFPHVTLLSLNRLGRPASRKLIQMSAGEWSLPPVVIEEILSRTEGVPLFVEELTKVILESPIWKATTGRGDLELSGPLPPLAIPATLEDSLMARLDRLAPAREVAQIAACIGREFDEDVVRAIAGCPESQLAEALDLLCLAGVIQRRGTPPHHAYSFKHALVRDAAYATLLRSSRQQLPARIAQAIERLRPEIAAAQPEIVAHHFIESGLPDRATIYLMAAGRLAKARHAVSEAVSQLEMCLRLTASRQGDAAPPDRRTERECLLMLGDLAGVDDDLDRANTYYERAMALADNDADRDRARNCIHRPKYAERDGARLVFYEHGSGEPAIVFINPIVYGLATFEPILERLCQEFRVITVDCRGAGRSDALVRPYSTLQHMEDLRAIILEAAAAPIVGVGISRGSNLLIQLAHRHRELVGKIMTVGTPLTGPLPDGLSAWNPDYLAVRDDAFRRGDVEELIRVQIRYVFSEPNTCELQRIAFESRRKLPDETILSFYDPDPGMDIVPLLDSIAVPMLIAHGGEDQLIRCETSKLIASRVPGAQLHIFAGKGHSPMFSAPDEFCEVLCNFIRTGRAERTSWQRSSSG
;
A
#
# COMPACT_ATOMS: atom_id res chain seq x y z
N MET A 1 -27.24 30.84 36.72
CA MET A 1 -27.68 29.51 37.20
C MET A 1 -26.69 28.48 36.65
N LEU A 2 -25.46 28.47 37.16
CA LEU A 2 -24.93 27.65 38.29
C LEU A 2 -24.61 26.19 37.90
N LEU A 3 -23.36 26.01 37.48
CA LEU A 3 -22.35 25.03 37.93
C LEU A 3 -22.54 23.50 37.71
N ARG A 4 -21.70 22.98 36.79
CA ARG A 4 -20.64 21.93 36.99
C ARG A 4 -21.06 20.43 37.20
N PRO A 5 -20.10 19.49 36.99
CA PRO A 5 -20.30 18.23 36.26
C PRO A 5 -20.47 16.98 37.14
N GLY A 6 -21.09 15.93 36.60
CA GLY A 6 -21.26 14.63 37.25
C GLY A 6 -20.22 13.60 36.80
N ARG A 7 -19.41 13.13 37.76
CA ARG A 7 -18.76 11.82 37.78
C ARG A 7 -19.76 10.75 38.28
N LEU A 8 -19.60 9.51 37.82
CA LEU A 8 -20.14 8.22 38.33
C LEU A 8 -19.95 8.03 39.86
N PRO A 9 -20.58 7.05 40.59
CA PRO A 9 -21.02 5.69 40.16
C PRO A 9 -22.28 5.00 40.84
N LEU A 10 -22.70 3.89 40.22
CA LEU A 10 -23.29 2.57 40.62
C LEU A 10 -24.20 2.28 41.85
N ARG A 11 -25.34 1.62 41.51
CA ARG A 11 -26.02 0.38 42.04
C ARG A 11 -26.88 0.35 43.34
N SER A 12 -28.13 -0.11 43.21
CA SER A 12 -28.64 -1.40 43.76
C SER A 12 -30.11 -1.72 43.35
N ARG A 13 -30.41 -3.03 43.30
CA ARG A 13 -31.50 -3.81 42.66
C ARG A 13 -32.90 -3.71 43.28
N ALA A 14 -33.93 -3.99 42.45
CA ALA A 14 -35.03 -4.93 42.74
C ALA A 14 -35.75 -5.38 41.44
N LEU A 15 -35.81 -6.69 41.15
CA LEU A 15 -36.74 -7.30 40.18
C LEU A 15 -37.20 -8.68 40.71
N LEU A 16 -38.52 -8.86 40.74
CA LEU A 16 -39.25 -10.12 40.98
C LEU A 16 -40.11 -10.44 39.75
N THR A 17 -39.87 -11.63 39.19
CA THR A 17 -40.77 -12.64 38.58
C THR A 17 -41.97 -12.28 37.68
N ARG A 18 -42.07 -13.01 36.55
CA ARG A 18 -43.27 -13.21 35.73
C ARG A 18 -43.22 -14.62 35.10
N TRP A 19 -44.19 -15.50 35.39
CA TRP A 19 -44.72 -16.59 34.52
C TRP A 19 -46.14 -16.93 35.00
N GLU A 20 -47.12 -16.80 34.11
CA GLU A 20 -48.45 -17.42 34.17
C GLU A 20 -48.85 -17.70 32.72
N VAL A 21 -48.71 -18.95 32.26
CA VAL A 21 -49.36 -19.45 31.04
C VAL A 21 -49.89 -20.85 31.36
N ASP A 22 -51.19 -20.93 31.57
CA ASP A 22 -51.93 -22.19 31.80
C ASP A 22 -52.05 -22.94 30.45
N MET A 23 -51.30 -24.03 30.28
CA MET A 23 -51.23 -24.80 29.03
C MET A 23 -51.86 -26.18 29.20
N ASP A 24 -52.84 -26.54 28.35
CA ASP A 24 -53.40 -27.90 28.34
C ASP A 24 -52.43 -28.90 27.66
N ILE A 25 -51.88 -29.82 28.45
CA ILE A 25 -50.92 -30.85 28.01
C ILE A 25 -51.52 -31.80 26.97
N ALA A 26 -52.83 -32.09 27.04
CA ALA A 26 -53.48 -32.94 26.05
C ALA A 26 -53.41 -32.31 24.66
N ASP A 27 -53.68 -31.01 24.57
CA ASP A 27 -53.59 -30.25 23.33
C ASP A 27 -52.15 -30.06 22.86
N TRP A 28 -51.20 -29.87 23.79
CA TRP A 28 -49.78 -29.80 23.46
C TRP A 28 -49.26 -31.11 22.84
N LEU A 29 -49.59 -32.26 23.43
CA LEU A 29 -49.23 -33.58 22.89
C LEU A 29 -49.89 -33.84 21.53
N ARG A 30 -51.16 -33.43 21.35
CA ARG A 30 -51.84 -33.51 20.05
C ARG A 30 -51.11 -32.72 18.96
N ARG A 31 -50.66 -31.49 19.23
CA ARG A 31 -49.92 -30.67 18.25
C ARG A 31 -48.58 -31.28 17.84
N LEU A 32 -47.94 -32.04 18.74
CA LEU A 32 -46.70 -32.77 18.43
C LEU A 32 -46.95 -34.07 17.64
N GLY A 33 -48.20 -34.46 17.43
CA GLY A 33 -48.61 -35.74 16.82
C GLY A 33 -48.38 -36.93 17.75
N LEU A 34 -48.48 -36.72 19.06
CA LEU A 34 -48.13 -37.66 20.12
C LEU A 34 -49.30 -37.88 21.12
N ASP A 35 -50.52 -37.66 20.66
CA ASP A 35 -51.79 -37.79 21.39
C ASP A 35 -51.97 -39.14 22.11
N ARG A 36 -51.42 -40.22 21.54
CA ARG A 36 -51.43 -41.56 22.17
C ARG A 36 -50.80 -41.61 23.57
N TYR A 37 -49.95 -40.65 23.95
CA TYR A 37 -49.31 -40.60 25.26
C TYR A 37 -50.06 -39.72 26.28
N GLU A 38 -51.15 -39.07 25.87
CA GLU A 38 -51.96 -38.19 26.72
C GLU A 38 -52.41 -38.90 28.00
N ARG A 39 -52.90 -40.15 27.87
CA ARG A 39 -53.33 -40.93 29.02
C ARG A 39 -52.16 -41.27 29.95
N ALA A 40 -50.98 -41.57 29.41
CA ALA A 40 -49.81 -41.89 30.24
C ALA A 40 -49.31 -40.65 31.01
N PHE A 41 -49.33 -39.47 30.38
CA PHE A 41 -48.97 -38.23 31.06
C PHE A 41 -50.00 -37.87 32.14
N ARG A 42 -51.30 -38.03 31.86
CA ARG A 42 -52.37 -37.78 32.84
C ARG A 42 -52.36 -38.78 34.01
N ASP A 43 -52.25 -40.08 33.73
CA ASP A 43 -52.32 -41.13 34.76
C ASP A 43 -51.08 -41.12 35.69
N ASN A 44 -50.02 -40.37 35.33
CA ASN A 44 -48.82 -40.15 36.14
C ASN A 44 -48.67 -38.67 36.56
N ASP A 45 -49.77 -37.92 36.58
CA ASP A 45 -49.86 -36.53 37.07
C ASP A 45 -48.81 -35.57 36.48
N VAL A 46 -48.46 -35.74 35.19
CA VAL A 46 -47.61 -34.79 34.48
C VAL A 46 -48.45 -33.57 34.09
N ASP A 47 -48.18 -32.45 34.76
CA ASP A 47 -48.79 -31.13 34.58
C ASP A 47 -47.77 -30.09 34.05
N THR A 48 -48.19 -28.84 33.84
CA THR A 48 -47.34 -27.80 33.23
C THR A 48 -46.15 -27.38 34.07
N GLU A 49 -46.17 -27.65 35.38
CA GLU A 49 -45.05 -27.35 36.28
C GLU A 49 -44.00 -28.47 36.26
N THR A 50 -44.44 -29.72 36.13
CA THR A 50 -43.57 -30.90 36.08
C THR A 50 -43.03 -31.19 34.68
N LEU A 51 -43.79 -30.81 33.63
CA LEU A 51 -43.42 -31.03 32.23
C LEU A 51 -42.01 -30.51 31.85
N PRO A 52 -41.56 -29.31 32.29
CA PRO A 52 -40.20 -28.81 32.05
C PRO A 52 -39.07 -29.68 32.59
N ASN A 53 -39.34 -30.49 33.60
CA ASN A 53 -38.35 -31.25 34.34
C ASN A 53 -38.27 -32.73 33.91
N LEU A 54 -39.12 -33.17 32.97
CA LEU A 54 -39.09 -34.54 32.48
C LEU A 54 -37.80 -34.84 31.73
N THR A 55 -37.13 -35.93 32.11
CA THR A 55 -35.93 -36.43 31.44
C THR A 55 -36.26 -37.52 30.41
N ALA A 56 -35.25 -37.92 29.64
CA ALA A 56 -35.39 -39.02 28.68
C ALA A 56 -35.71 -40.37 29.33
N ASP A 57 -35.32 -40.56 30.59
CA ASP A 57 -35.56 -41.78 31.35
C ASP A 57 -36.96 -41.75 31.96
N ASP A 58 -37.43 -40.62 32.50
CA ASP A 58 -38.81 -40.45 32.98
C ASP A 58 -39.82 -40.69 31.86
N LEU A 59 -39.56 -40.15 30.66
CA LEU A 59 -40.39 -40.42 29.48
C LEU A 59 -40.39 -41.90 29.08
N ARG A 60 -39.29 -42.62 29.35
CA ARG A 60 -39.24 -44.07 29.09
C ARG A 60 -40.11 -44.82 30.11
N GLU A 61 -40.09 -44.41 31.38
CA GLU A 61 -40.93 -44.97 32.44
C GLU A 61 -42.41 -44.66 32.24
N LEU A 62 -42.75 -43.47 31.72
CA LEU A 62 -44.09 -43.11 31.23
C LEU A 62 -44.55 -43.92 30.00
N GLY A 63 -43.73 -44.86 29.52
CA GLY A 63 -44.08 -45.75 28.41
C GLY A 63 -43.76 -45.20 27.01
N VAL A 64 -43.04 -44.09 26.89
CA VAL A 64 -42.56 -43.55 25.61
C VAL A 64 -41.30 -44.31 25.16
N THR A 65 -41.46 -45.54 24.71
CA THR A 65 -40.33 -46.43 24.34
C THR A 65 -39.60 -45.98 23.07
N SER A 66 -40.29 -45.31 22.15
CA SER A 66 -39.71 -44.77 20.91
C SER A 66 -38.69 -43.66 21.19
N LEU A 67 -37.43 -43.89 20.81
CA LEU A 67 -36.35 -42.91 20.94
C LEU A 67 -36.67 -41.59 20.21
N GLY A 68 -37.32 -41.67 19.05
CA GLY A 68 -37.71 -40.50 18.26
C GLY A 68 -38.78 -39.65 18.95
N HIS A 69 -39.77 -40.26 19.59
CA HIS A 69 -40.81 -39.52 20.32
C HIS A 69 -40.24 -38.85 21.58
N ARG A 70 -39.34 -39.53 22.30
CA ARG A 70 -38.67 -38.94 23.47
C ARG A 70 -37.83 -37.72 23.11
N LYS A 71 -37.04 -37.79 22.03
CA LYS A 71 -36.28 -36.62 21.54
C LYS A 71 -37.19 -35.47 21.11
N LYS A 72 -38.32 -35.77 20.45
CA LYS A 72 -39.33 -34.76 20.09
C LYS A 72 -39.94 -34.08 21.32
N LEU A 73 -40.32 -34.86 22.33
CA LEU A 73 -40.90 -34.33 23.58
C LEU A 73 -39.90 -33.45 24.32
N LEU A 74 -38.65 -33.92 24.53
CA LEU A 74 -37.63 -33.13 25.23
C LEU A 74 -37.27 -31.84 24.49
N SER A 75 -37.19 -31.86 23.17
CA SER A 75 -36.95 -30.65 22.37
C SER A 75 -38.13 -29.67 22.45
N ALA A 76 -39.36 -30.18 22.48
CA ALA A 76 -40.55 -29.35 22.63
C ALA A 76 -40.67 -28.79 24.05
N ILE A 77 -40.17 -29.51 25.07
CA ILE A 77 -40.11 -29.05 26.46
C ILE A 77 -39.06 -27.94 26.60
N ALA A 78 -37.88 -28.11 26.01
CA ALA A 78 -36.81 -27.10 26.06
C ALA A 78 -37.23 -25.75 25.43
N THR A 79 -38.19 -25.75 24.50
CA THR A 79 -38.72 -24.53 23.89
C THR A 79 -39.79 -23.83 24.75
N LEU A 80 -40.25 -24.44 25.83
CA LEU A 80 -41.18 -23.84 26.80
C LEU A 80 -40.44 -23.09 27.93
N LEU A 81 -39.11 -23.22 28.02
CA LEU A 81 -38.27 -22.55 29.02
C LEU A 81 -37.57 -21.32 28.41
N PRO A 82 -37.83 -20.07 28.87
CA PRO A 82 -37.06 -18.90 28.47
C PRO A 82 -35.68 -18.83 29.14
N GLU A 83 -34.68 -18.42 28.37
CA GLU A 83 -33.29 -18.22 28.80
C GLU A 83 -33.13 -17.00 29.74
N PRO A 84 -32.22 -17.02 30.74
CA PRO A 84 -31.99 -15.88 31.62
C PRO A 84 -30.93 -14.88 31.11
N ASP A 85 -31.26 -13.59 31.26
CA ASP A 85 -30.51 -12.39 30.85
C ASP A 85 -29.21 -12.10 31.62
N ARG A 86 -28.28 -11.42 30.92
CA ARG A 86 -27.00 -10.84 31.40
C ARG A 86 -27.18 -9.51 32.16
N GLU A 87 -26.48 -9.30 33.28
CA GLU A 87 -26.14 -7.96 33.80
C GLU A 87 -24.76 -7.86 34.51
N MET A 88 -24.02 -6.77 34.20
CA MET A 88 -22.69 -6.35 34.67
C MET A 88 -22.67 -5.73 36.07
N CYS A 89 -21.60 -5.96 36.86
CA CYS A 89 -20.64 -4.93 37.38
C CYS A 89 -19.73 -5.44 38.54
N ASP A 90 -18.42 -5.30 38.31
CA ASP A 90 -17.36 -4.58 39.04
C ASP A 90 -16.88 -4.92 40.48
N ASP A 91 -15.61 -5.31 40.50
CA ASP A 91 -14.46 -5.15 41.43
C ASP A 91 -14.50 -5.55 42.92
N ARG A 92 -13.80 -6.67 43.21
CA ARG A 92 -12.64 -6.75 44.13
C ARG A 92 -11.84 -8.04 43.84
N ALA A 93 -10.54 -7.89 43.61
CA ALA A 93 -9.59 -8.95 43.25
C ALA A 93 -9.31 -9.96 44.40
N PRO A 94 -8.48 -11.00 44.19
CA PRO A 94 -8.89 -12.30 43.70
C PRO A 94 -8.66 -13.38 44.76
N VAL A 95 -9.57 -14.34 44.89
CA VAL A 95 -9.28 -15.61 45.54
C VAL A 95 -9.68 -16.71 44.58
N LEU A 96 -8.64 -17.40 44.10
CA LEU A 96 -8.71 -18.66 43.37
C LEU A 96 -9.65 -19.62 44.10
N ASP A 97 -10.73 -20.03 43.43
CA ASP A 97 -11.23 -21.38 43.65
C ASP A 97 -11.58 -22.02 42.30
N VAL A 98 -10.88 -23.11 42.06
CA VAL A 98 -10.88 -23.94 40.88
C VAL A 98 -11.90 -25.04 41.16
N SER A 99 -13.06 -24.97 40.52
CA SER A 99 -13.89 -26.16 40.32
C SER A 99 -14.75 -26.02 39.07
N ALA A 100 -14.08 -25.92 37.91
CA ALA A 100 -14.68 -26.44 36.69
C ALA A 100 -14.78 -27.96 36.85
N SER A 101 -16.01 -28.46 37.04
CA SER A 101 -16.29 -29.89 36.94
C SER A 101 -16.24 -30.28 35.45
N PRO A 102 -15.57 -31.40 35.06
CA PRO A 102 -15.28 -31.71 33.67
C PRO A 102 -16.55 -32.04 32.88
N ALA A 103 -16.61 -31.52 31.66
CA ALA A 103 -17.49 -32.01 30.62
C ALA A 103 -17.33 -33.53 30.48
N ALA A 104 -18.47 -34.21 30.32
CA ALA A 104 -18.62 -35.66 30.29
C ALA A 104 -17.47 -36.39 29.57
N MET A 105 -16.70 -37.16 30.34
CA MET A 105 -15.76 -38.16 29.84
C MET A 105 -16.53 -39.15 28.95
N LYS A 106 -16.32 -39.07 27.64
CA LYS A 106 -16.36 -40.27 26.79
C LYS A 106 -15.25 -41.17 27.33
N SER A 107 -15.57 -42.44 27.59
CA SER A 107 -14.59 -43.46 27.97
C SER A 107 -13.43 -43.46 26.96
N ALA A 108 -12.30 -42.85 27.33
CA ALA A 108 -11.15 -42.66 26.45
C ALA A 108 -10.37 -43.97 26.33
N ARG A 109 -10.36 -44.55 25.14
CA ARG A 109 -9.39 -45.57 24.77
C ARG A 109 -8.06 -44.86 24.53
N ALA A 110 -6.93 -45.47 24.91
CA ALA A 110 -5.62 -44.89 24.63
C ALA A 110 -5.42 -44.67 23.11
N GLU A 111 -5.12 -43.43 22.70
CA GLU A 111 -4.98 -43.05 21.30
C GLU A 111 -3.55 -42.58 20.99
N ARG A 112 -3.05 -42.94 19.80
CA ARG A 112 -1.76 -42.44 19.27
C ARG A 112 -2.01 -41.16 18.50
N CYS A 113 -1.48 -40.04 18.98
CA CYS A 113 -1.59 -38.75 18.30
C CYS A 113 -0.21 -38.10 18.16
N HIS A 114 -0.08 -37.20 17.18
CA HIS A 114 1.07 -36.31 17.07
C HIS A 114 0.80 -35.08 17.92
N LEU A 115 1.65 -34.82 18.91
CA LEU A 115 1.43 -33.75 19.88
C LEU A 115 2.64 -32.83 19.95
N THR A 116 2.39 -31.53 20.08
CA THR A 116 3.42 -30.55 20.43
C THR A 116 3.34 -30.28 21.93
N VAL A 117 4.44 -30.57 22.64
CA VAL A 117 4.55 -30.43 24.09
C VAL A 117 5.45 -29.25 24.42
N MET A 118 4.98 -28.37 25.30
CA MET A 118 5.72 -27.23 25.83
C MET A 118 5.90 -27.38 27.35
N PHE A 119 7.12 -27.15 27.82
CA PHE A 119 7.43 -26.90 29.22
C PHE A 119 7.88 -25.46 29.39
N ALA A 120 7.28 -24.75 30.34
CA ALA A 120 7.71 -23.41 30.76
C ALA A 120 8.08 -23.45 32.24
N ASP A 121 9.17 -22.79 32.63
CA ASP A 121 9.67 -22.78 34.01
C ASP A 121 10.08 -21.37 34.45
N LEU A 122 9.94 -21.06 35.74
CA LEU A 122 10.35 -19.77 36.31
C LEU A 122 11.81 -19.84 36.79
N VAL A 123 12.67 -19.03 36.18
CA VAL A 123 14.11 -19.03 36.48
C VAL A 123 14.38 -18.53 37.89
N GLY A 124 15.16 -19.30 38.66
CA GLY A 124 15.64 -18.89 39.98
C GLY A 124 14.60 -18.99 41.09
N SER A 125 13.48 -19.66 40.85
CA SER A 125 12.41 -19.95 41.81
C SER A 125 12.91 -20.50 43.16
N THR A 126 13.85 -21.46 43.16
CA THR A 126 14.44 -22.04 44.40
C THR A 126 15.24 -21.00 45.19
N ALA A 127 15.95 -20.09 44.50
CA ALA A 127 16.70 -19.04 45.15
C ALA A 127 15.78 -17.92 45.67
N LEU A 128 14.62 -17.72 45.03
CA LEU A 128 13.57 -16.82 45.51
C LEU A 128 12.86 -17.41 46.73
N SER A 129 12.55 -18.71 46.75
CA SER A 129 11.87 -19.38 47.88
C SER A 129 12.71 -19.45 49.15
N VAL A 130 14.04 -19.30 49.06
CA VAL A 130 14.95 -19.20 50.22
C VAL A 130 15.04 -17.78 50.77
N ARG A 131 14.81 -16.76 49.92
CA ARG A 131 14.97 -15.34 50.27
C ARG A 131 13.68 -14.64 50.64
N LEU A 132 12.55 -15.11 50.11
CA LEU A 132 11.23 -14.53 50.29
C LEU A 132 10.41 -15.33 51.31
N ASP A 133 9.46 -14.66 51.96
CA ASP A 133 8.48 -15.33 52.79
C ASP A 133 7.60 -16.27 51.94
N PRO A 134 7.15 -17.43 52.46
CA PRO A 134 6.25 -18.33 51.73
C PRO A 134 4.99 -17.67 51.17
N GLU A 135 4.45 -16.62 51.83
CA GLU A 135 3.29 -15.87 51.30
C GLU A 135 3.66 -15.05 50.05
N ASP A 136 4.78 -14.33 50.08
CA ASP A 136 5.31 -13.58 48.93
C ASP A 136 5.63 -14.50 47.75
N MET A 137 6.21 -15.68 48.02
CA MET A 137 6.50 -16.68 47.01
C MET A 137 5.23 -17.23 46.36
N ARG A 138 4.16 -17.44 47.14
CA ARG A 138 2.86 -17.87 46.63
C ARG A 138 2.23 -16.83 45.71
N GLU A 139 2.34 -15.54 46.04
CA GLU A 139 1.84 -14.46 45.17
C GLU A 139 2.60 -14.35 43.85
N ILE A 140 3.93 -14.54 43.87
CA ILE A 140 4.76 -14.57 42.66
C ILE A 140 4.37 -15.75 41.76
N LEU A 141 4.27 -16.95 42.32
CA LEU A 141 3.86 -18.15 41.56
C LEU A 141 2.45 -18.00 40.98
N SER A 142 1.51 -17.44 41.72
CA SER A 142 0.14 -17.22 41.24
C SER A 142 0.09 -16.28 40.03
N ALA A 143 0.85 -15.19 40.05
CA ALA A 143 0.89 -14.26 38.91
C ALA A 143 1.65 -14.83 37.70
N TYR A 144 2.71 -15.60 37.95
CA TYR A 144 3.39 -16.35 36.89
C TYR A 144 2.42 -17.33 36.22
N HIS A 145 1.69 -18.15 36.99
CA HIS A 145 0.71 -19.11 36.46
C HIS A 145 -0.42 -18.41 35.68
N GLN A 146 -0.95 -17.29 36.17
CA GLN A 146 -1.96 -16.52 35.45
C GLN A 146 -1.44 -15.96 34.12
N THR A 147 -0.19 -15.48 34.11
CA THR A 147 0.45 -14.93 32.91
C THR A 147 0.68 -16.02 31.86
N VAL A 148 1.18 -17.19 32.30
CA VAL A 148 1.33 -18.36 31.43
C VAL A 148 -0.03 -18.83 30.91
N ALA A 149 -1.04 -18.93 31.77
CA ALA A 149 -2.37 -19.38 31.37
C ALA A 149 -3.03 -18.45 30.34
N SER A 150 -2.91 -17.13 30.51
CA SER A 150 -3.41 -16.17 29.55
C SER A 150 -2.71 -16.29 28.19
N ALA A 151 -1.38 -16.46 28.18
CA ALA A 151 -0.61 -16.62 26.95
C ALA A 151 -0.95 -17.94 26.24
N VAL A 152 -1.06 -19.05 26.97
CA VAL A 152 -1.40 -20.37 26.44
C VAL A 152 -2.82 -20.40 25.86
N THR A 153 -3.80 -19.88 26.61
CA THR A 153 -5.22 -19.86 26.18
C THR A 153 -5.40 -19.01 24.92
N ARG A 154 -4.66 -17.90 24.79
CA ARG A 154 -4.67 -17.04 23.59
C ARG A 154 -4.29 -17.78 22.31
N PHE A 155 -3.45 -18.81 22.41
CA PHE A 155 -3.01 -19.63 21.27
C PHE A 155 -3.64 -21.03 21.27
N GLU A 156 -4.76 -21.19 22.00
CA GLU A 156 -5.55 -22.42 22.07
C GLU A 156 -4.74 -23.65 22.55
N GLY A 157 -3.74 -23.43 23.41
CA GLY A 157 -3.03 -24.52 24.07
C GLY A 157 -3.79 -25.05 25.28
N TYR A 158 -3.63 -26.34 25.58
CA TYR A 158 -4.22 -27.01 26.73
C TYR A 158 -3.19 -27.14 27.86
N ILE A 159 -3.46 -26.51 29.01
CA ILE A 159 -2.58 -26.64 30.18
C ILE A 159 -2.84 -28.00 30.82
N ALA A 160 -1.90 -28.91 30.66
CA ALA A 160 -2.01 -30.26 31.20
C ALA A 160 -1.78 -30.29 32.71
N ARG A 161 -0.75 -29.57 33.20
CA ARG A 161 -0.37 -29.61 34.62
C ARG A 161 0.46 -28.42 35.06
N PHE A 162 0.24 -27.98 36.30
CA PHE A 162 1.16 -27.12 37.04
C PHE A 162 2.06 -27.97 37.95
N LEU A 163 3.37 -27.72 37.88
CA LEU A 163 4.43 -28.45 38.58
C LEU A 163 5.25 -27.46 39.42
N GLY A 164 4.63 -26.86 40.42
CA GLY A 164 5.27 -25.80 41.23
C GLY A 164 5.54 -24.55 40.39
N ASP A 165 6.80 -24.30 40.06
CA ASP A 165 7.30 -23.25 39.17
C ASP A 165 7.28 -23.61 37.68
N GLY A 166 7.06 -24.89 37.35
CA GLY A 166 6.92 -25.38 35.99
C GLY A 166 5.47 -25.50 35.51
N VAL A 167 5.24 -25.35 34.20
CA VAL A 167 3.94 -25.52 33.53
C VAL A 167 4.10 -26.42 32.32
N LEU A 168 3.28 -27.48 32.24
CA LEU A 168 3.22 -28.40 31.12
C LEU A 168 1.99 -28.11 30.26
N VAL A 169 2.20 -27.93 28.96
CA VAL A 169 1.17 -27.52 27.99
C VAL A 169 1.22 -28.41 26.76
N TYR A 170 0.04 -28.79 26.27
CA TYR A 170 -0.16 -29.57 25.06
C TYR A 170 -0.84 -28.72 23.98
N PHE A 171 -0.31 -28.79 22.76
CA PHE A 171 -0.92 -28.25 21.55
C PHE A 171 -1.25 -29.41 20.63
N GLY A 172 -2.45 -29.37 20.04
CA GLY A 172 -3.04 -30.48 19.27
C GLY A 172 -3.90 -31.44 20.09
N TRP A 173 -4.32 -31.03 21.29
CA TRP A 173 -5.20 -31.78 22.19
C TRP A 173 -6.16 -30.82 22.92
N PRO A 174 -7.46 -31.16 23.09
CA PRO A 174 -8.15 -32.37 22.59
C PRO A 174 -8.47 -32.32 21.08
N GLN A 175 -8.16 -31.22 20.40
CA GLN A 175 -8.38 -31.03 18.95
C GLN A 175 -7.05 -30.67 18.28
N ALA A 176 -6.73 -31.37 17.18
CA ALA A 176 -5.49 -31.18 16.43
C ALA A 176 -5.65 -30.10 15.33
N HIS A 177 -4.60 -29.30 15.14
CA HIS A 177 -4.51 -28.28 14.09
C HIS A 177 -3.21 -28.46 13.28
N GLU A 178 -3.21 -28.03 12.01
CA GLU A 178 -1.99 -28.12 11.18
C GLU A 178 -0.84 -27.23 11.69
N ASP A 179 -1.16 -26.20 12.49
CA ASP A 179 -0.24 -25.17 12.98
C ASP A 179 0.10 -25.29 14.49
N ASP A 180 -0.16 -26.44 15.12
CA ASP A 180 0.08 -26.65 16.57
C ASP A 180 1.53 -26.35 17.01
N ALA A 181 2.51 -26.69 16.17
CA ALA A 181 3.91 -26.38 16.42
C ALA A 181 4.18 -24.85 16.43
N GLU A 182 3.55 -24.11 15.52
CA GLU A 182 3.66 -22.65 15.43
C GLU A 182 2.99 -21.98 16.63
N ARG A 183 1.78 -22.41 16.99
CA ARG A 183 1.02 -21.92 18.14
C ARG A 183 1.81 -22.08 19.44
N ALA A 184 2.43 -23.24 19.64
CA ALA A 184 3.27 -23.51 20.81
C ALA A 184 4.46 -22.54 20.92
N VAL A 185 5.14 -22.24 19.81
CA VAL A 185 6.29 -21.31 19.82
C VAL A 185 5.85 -19.87 20.09
N ARG A 186 4.71 -19.44 19.52
CA ARG A 186 4.14 -18.11 19.81
C ARG A 186 3.74 -17.98 21.28
N ALA A 187 3.12 -19.02 21.85
CA ALA A 187 2.81 -19.07 23.27
C ALA A 187 4.09 -18.97 24.11
N GLY A 188 5.14 -19.74 23.77
CA GLY A 188 6.43 -19.69 24.47
C GLY A 188 7.08 -18.30 24.44
N LEU A 189 7.09 -17.63 23.28
CA LEU A 189 7.61 -16.26 23.17
C LEU A 189 6.78 -15.26 23.98
N ALA A 190 5.45 -15.36 23.92
CA ALA A 190 4.55 -14.51 24.69
C ALA A 190 4.71 -14.72 26.21
N ILE A 191 4.96 -15.95 26.67
CA ILE A 191 5.25 -16.26 28.07
C ILE A 191 6.52 -15.55 28.51
N VAL A 192 7.62 -15.73 27.79
CA VAL A 192 8.91 -15.11 28.12
C VAL A 192 8.79 -13.58 28.21
N GLU A 193 8.15 -12.97 27.21
CA GLU A 193 7.97 -11.52 27.12
C GLU A 193 7.05 -10.98 28.22
N ALA A 194 5.97 -11.69 28.55
CA ALA A 194 5.01 -11.26 29.57
C ALA A 194 5.58 -11.43 30.99
N VAL A 195 6.34 -12.50 31.24
CA VAL A 195 6.97 -12.75 32.55
C VAL A 195 8.07 -11.73 32.85
N GLU A 196 8.84 -11.30 31.85
CA GLU A 196 9.86 -10.25 32.01
C GLU A 196 9.26 -8.92 32.49
N ARG A 197 8.01 -8.64 32.13
CA ARG A 197 7.28 -7.41 32.53
C ARG A 197 6.66 -7.46 33.92
N LEU A 198 6.70 -8.61 34.61
CA LEU A 198 6.18 -8.73 35.97
C LEU A 198 7.20 -8.17 36.97
N GLU A 199 7.14 -6.87 37.24
CA GLU A 199 7.92 -6.27 38.35
C GLU A 199 7.22 -6.52 39.69
N ARG A 200 7.86 -7.27 40.59
CA ARG A 200 7.40 -7.47 41.99
C ARG A 200 8.56 -7.45 42.97
N ALA A 201 8.25 -7.46 44.27
CA ALA A 201 9.11 -7.20 45.43
C ALA A 201 10.39 -8.08 45.59
N GLY A 202 10.76 -8.89 44.59
CA GLY A 202 11.97 -9.74 44.57
C GLY A 202 12.90 -9.55 43.37
N GLY A 203 12.63 -8.60 42.45
CA GLY A 203 13.43 -8.31 41.26
C GLY A 203 12.78 -8.74 39.94
N ALA A 204 13.51 -8.59 38.83
CA ALA A 204 13.03 -8.97 37.49
C ALA A 204 12.88 -10.50 37.39
N LEU A 205 11.67 -10.95 37.02
CA LEU A 205 11.36 -12.36 36.79
C LEU A 205 11.74 -12.74 35.35
N SER A 206 12.07 -14.01 35.14
CA SER A 206 12.35 -14.54 33.81
C SER A 206 11.84 -15.96 33.70
N ALA A 207 11.31 -16.33 32.54
CA ALA A 207 10.89 -17.69 32.22
C ALA A 207 11.82 -18.29 31.17
N ARG A 208 11.90 -19.62 31.15
CA ARG A 208 12.55 -20.38 30.08
C ARG A 208 11.60 -21.44 29.56
N VAL A 209 11.66 -21.72 28.26
CA VAL A 209 10.65 -22.56 27.58
C VAL A 209 11.31 -23.59 26.67
N GLY A 210 10.85 -24.83 26.72
CA GLY A 210 11.27 -25.94 25.87
C GLY A 210 10.10 -26.57 25.12
N ILE A 211 10.24 -26.76 23.80
CA ILE A 211 9.14 -27.27 22.95
C ILE A 211 9.61 -28.41 22.05
N ALA A 212 8.88 -29.54 22.10
CA ALA A 212 9.14 -30.70 21.25
C ALA A 212 7.84 -31.20 20.58
N THR A 213 7.94 -31.68 19.34
CA THR A 213 6.81 -32.26 18.60
C THR A 213 7.11 -33.70 18.23
N GLY A 214 6.17 -34.61 18.47
CA GLY A 214 6.36 -36.04 18.16
C GLY A 214 5.14 -36.89 18.48
N LEU A 215 5.22 -38.18 18.13
CA LEU A 215 4.19 -39.18 18.43
C LEU A 215 4.14 -39.46 19.94
N VAL A 216 2.95 -39.42 20.51
CA VAL A 216 2.68 -39.78 21.90
C VAL A 216 1.42 -40.65 22.00
N VAL A 217 1.28 -41.36 23.11
CA VAL A 217 0.03 -42.06 23.46
C VAL A 217 -0.61 -41.33 24.64
N VAL A 218 -1.88 -40.97 24.50
CA VAL A 218 -2.67 -40.34 25.58
C VAL A 218 -3.67 -41.38 26.08
N GLY A 219 -3.66 -41.71 27.37
CA GLY A 219 -4.62 -42.64 28.00
C GLY A 219 -4.34 -42.96 29.47
N ASP A 220 -5.32 -43.54 30.18
CA ASP A 220 -5.24 -43.85 31.61
C ASP A 220 -4.23 -44.95 31.93
N LEU A 221 -3.16 -44.62 32.66
CA LEU A 221 -2.34 -45.60 33.37
C LEU A 221 -2.92 -45.81 34.77
N ILE A 222 -3.86 -46.74 34.89
CA ILE A 222 -4.33 -47.21 36.19
C ILE A 222 -3.20 -48.04 36.82
N VAL A 223 -2.48 -47.45 37.78
CA VAL A 223 -1.69 -48.19 38.77
C VAL A 223 -2.42 -48.05 40.11
N GLU A 224 -2.68 -49.19 40.75
CA GLU A 224 -3.50 -49.33 41.95
C GLU A 224 -3.21 -48.24 43.01
N GLY A 225 -4.22 -47.40 43.29
CA GLY A 225 -4.30 -46.63 44.53
C GLY A 225 -4.29 -45.09 44.43
N ALA A 226 -4.10 -44.49 43.27
CA ALA A 226 -4.30 -43.04 43.09
C ALA A 226 -4.91 -42.76 41.71
N ILE A 227 -6.04 -42.04 41.67
CA ILE A 227 -6.52 -41.42 40.44
C ILE A 227 -5.50 -40.33 40.09
N GLN A 228 -4.59 -40.61 39.16
CA GLN A 228 -3.80 -39.58 38.50
C GLN A 228 -4.35 -39.40 37.09
N GLU A 229 -4.71 -38.14 36.80
CA GLU A 229 -5.23 -37.68 35.53
C GLU A 229 -4.20 -37.87 34.40
N GLU A 230 -4.66 -38.48 33.29
CA GLU A 230 -4.14 -38.48 31.91
C GLU A 230 -2.62 -38.27 31.71
N ASP A 231 -1.81 -39.30 32.00
CA ASP A 231 -0.37 -39.31 31.71
C ASP A 231 -0.10 -39.53 30.20
N VAL A 232 0.50 -38.53 29.55
CA VAL A 232 1.03 -38.67 28.17
C VAL A 232 2.33 -39.47 28.17
N VAL A 233 2.32 -40.64 27.54
CA VAL A 233 3.50 -41.52 27.45
C VAL A 233 4.20 -41.37 26.09
N GLY A 234 5.46 -40.96 26.10
CA GLY A 234 6.30 -40.83 24.91
C GLY A 234 7.67 -40.21 25.18
N VAL A 235 8.54 -40.18 24.17
CA VAL A 235 9.85 -39.51 24.25
C VAL A 235 9.68 -37.98 24.20
N THR A 236 8.59 -37.48 23.60
CA THR A 236 8.34 -36.06 23.34
C THR A 236 8.23 -35.20 24.61
N PRO A 237 7.46 -35.56 25.66
CA PRO A 237 7.42 -34.75 26.89
C PRO A 237 8.78 -34.68 27.59
N ASN A 238 9.51 -35.80 27.65
CA ASN A 238 10.86 -35.85 28.20
C ASN A 238 11.83 -34.96 27.42
N LEU A 239 11.71 -34.94 26.09
CA LEU A 239 12.53 -34.05 25.25
C LEU A 239 12.20 -32.57 25.49
N ALA A 240 10.93 -32.19 25.55
CA ALA A 240 10.50 -30.81 25.81
C ALA A 240 11.04 -30.29 27.16
N ALA A 241 10.94 -31.09 28.22
CA ALA A 241 11.49 -30.74 29.54
C ALA A 241 13.03 -30.55 29.51
N ARG A 242 13.75 -31.33 28.70
CA ARG A 242 15.21 -31.20 28.59
C ARG A 242 15.63 -29.99 27.76
N LEU A 243 14.85 -29.63 26.75
CA LEU A 243 15.07 -28.41 25.97
C LEU A 243 14.82 -27.15 26.80
N GLU A 244 13.85 -27.20 27.72
CA GLU A 244 13.58 -26.14 28.68
C GLU A 244 14.80 -25.92 29.60
N GLN A 245 15.40 -27.00 30.12
CA GLN A 245 16.62 -26.92 30.93
C GLN A 245 17.84 -26.38 30.16
N LEU A 246 17.88 -26.56 28.84
CA LEU A 246 18.91 -26.02 27.95
C LEU A 246 18.68 -24.53 27.61
N ALA A 247 17.48 -24.00 27.83
CA ALA A 247 17.14 -22.62 27.52
C ALA A 247 17.74 -21.65 28.56
N GLU A 248 18.44 -20.62 28.06
CA GLU A 248 18.85 -19.47 28.88
C GLU A 248 17.62 -18.72 29.44
N PRO A 249 17.76 -17.93 30.52
CA PRO A 249 16.67 -17.09 31.01
C PRO A 249 16.14 -16.18 29.90
N GLY A 250 14.82 -16.20 29.70
CA GLY A 250 14.15 -15.46 28.65
C GLY A 250 14.31 -16.05 27.25
N ALA A 251 14.57 -17.35 27.14
CA ALA A 251 14.71 -18.02 25.84
C ALA A 251 13.68 -19.14 25.64
N VAL A 252 13.34 -19.37 24.38
CA VAL A 252 12.55 -20.51 23.91
C VAL A 252 13.46 -21.41 23.08
N VAL A 253 13.55 -22.69 23.44
CA VAL A 253 14.37 -23.70 22.75
C VAL A 253 13.47 -24.81 22.19
N ILE A 254 13.71 -25.19 20.94
CA ILE A 254 12.89 -26.15 20.20
C ILE A 254 13.70 -27.33 19.69
N SER A 255 13.03 -28.47 19.55
CA SER A 255 13.58 -29.67 18.91
C SER A 255 13.68 -29.53 17.37
N GLU A 256 14.49 -30.38 16.73
CA GLU A 256 14.56 -30.48 15.27
C GLU A 256 13.23 -30.85 14.60
N SER A 257 12.42 -31.72 15.22
CA SER A 257 11.09 -32.06 14.70
C SER A 257 10.16 -30.86 14.71
N THR A 258 10.14 -30.08 15.80
CA THR A 258 9.42 -28.80 15.85
C THR A 258 9.96 -27.84 14.79
N ARG A 259 11.29 -27.69 14.67
CA ARG A 259 11.94 -26.81 13.68
C ARG A 259 11.53 -27.09 12.24
N ARG A 260 11.35 -28.36 11.87
CA ARG A 260 10.90 -28.78 10.52
C ARG A 260 9.47 -28.34 10.24
N LEU A 261 8.59 -28.40 11.23
CA LEU A 261 7.18 -28.00 11.11
C LEU A 261 7.00 -26.47 11.06
N LEU A 262 7.87 -25.71 11.73
CA LEU A 262 7.80 -24.25 11.77
C LEU A 262 8.17 -23.51 10.48
N GLY A 263 8.71 -24.19 9.45
CA GLY A 263 9.14 -23.52 8.21
C GLY A 263 10.08 -22.33 8.44
N SER A 264 9.92 -21.20 7.76
CA SER A 264 10.70 -19.97 8.02
C SER A 264 9.88 -18.86 8.69
N TRP A 265 8.88 -19.25 9.49
CA TRP A 265 8.03 -18.32 10.24
C TRP A 265 8.72 -17.69 11.46
N PHE A 266 9.78 -18.34 11.95
CA PHE A 266 10.56 -17.88 13.10
C PHE A 266 12.04 -17.78 12.75
N THR A 267 12.70 -16.77 13.30
CA THR A 267 14.16 -16.68 13.24
C THR A 267 14.72 -17.55 14.35
N VAL A 268 15.63 -18.46 14.03
CA VAL A 268 16.23 -19.38 15.00
C VAL A 268 17.75 -19.34 14.92
N SER A 269 18.41 -19.57 16.06
CA SER A 269 19.84 -19.83 16.15
C SER A 269 20.06 -21.33 16.39
N ASP A 270 20.93 -21.95 15.60
CA ASP A 270 21.35 -23.34 15.81
C ASP A 270 22.24 -23.44 17.05
N LEU A 271 21.88 -24.31 17.99
CA LEU A 271 22.67 -24.60 19.19
C LEU A 271 23.55 -25.86 19.00
N GLY A 272 23.51 -26.49 17.84
CA GLY A 272 24.26 -27.69 17.51
C GLY A 272 23.75 -28.96 18.21
N PRO A 273 24.47 -30.07 18.04
CA PRO A 273 24.17 -31.34 18.68
C PRO A 273 24.38 -31.25 20.20
N GLN A 274 23.32 -31.45 20.98
CA GLN A 274 23.34 -31.45 22.44
C GLN A 274 23.29 -32.89 22.98
N GLN A 275 24.07 -33.17 24.03
CA GLN A 275 24.01 -34.45 24.73
C GLN A 275 22.99 -34.36 25.85
N ILE A 276 21.84 -35.02 25.67
CA ILE A 276 20.72 -34.98 26.62
C ILE A 276 20.75 -36.23 27.49
N ARG A 277 20.80 -36.06 28.81
CA ARG A 277 20.81 -37.17 29.77
C ARG A 277 19.59 -38.07 29.59
N GLY A 278 19.81 -39.34 29.26
CA GLY A 278 18.76 -40.35 29.07
C GLY A 278 18.35 -40.60 27.61
N ILE A 279 18.97 -39.90 26.65
CA ILE A 279 18.82 -40.16 25.21
C ILE A 279 20.21 -40.51 24.67
N GLU A 280 20.40 -41.73 24.13
CA GLU A 280 21.72 -42.20 23.67
C GLU A 280 22.25 -41.44 22.44
N ALA A 281 21.36 -40.87 21.63
CA ALA A 281 21.71 -40.06 20.45
C ALA A 281 21.73 -38.57 20.80
N SER A 282 22.71 -37.84 20.26
CA SER A 282 22.77 -36.38 20.40
C SER A 282 21.59 -35.73 19.66
N VAL A 283 20.93 -34.77 20.30
CA VAL A 283 19.75 -34.08 19.77
C VAL A 283 20.11 -32.66 19.38
N THR A 284 19.84 -32.29 18.12
CA THR A 284 20.01 -30.91 17.65
C THR A 284 18.92 -30.02 18.22
N ALA A 285 19.31 -28.91 18.84
CA ALA A 285 18.39 -27.93 19.45
C ALA A 285 18.53 -26.56 18.78
N PHE A 286 17.45 -25.77 18.78
CA PHE A 286 17.44 -24.43 18.19
C PHE A 286 16.86 -23.43 19.18
N ARG A 287 17.51 -22.28 19.36
CA ARG A 287 16.94 -21.14 20.10
C ARG A 287 16.08 -20.30 19.17
N VAL A 288 14.84 -20.01 19.57
CA VAL A 288 13.96 -19.08 18.84
C VAL A 288 14.32 -17.65 19.23
N LEU A 289 14.69 -16.83 18.25
CA LEU A 289 15.07 -15.42 18.44
C LEU A 289 13.86 -14.48 18.35
N GLY A 290 12.76 -14.95 17.74
CA GLY A 290 11.52 -14.20 17.57
C GLY A 290 10.80 -14.59 16.28
N GLU A 291 9.64 -13.98 16.05
CA GLU A 291 8.93 -14.11 14.77
C GLU A 291 9.79 -13.57 13.61
N ALA A 292 9.72 -14.22 12.46
CA ALA A 292 10.35 -13.70 11.25
C ALA A 292 9.74 -12.35 10.87
N THR A 293 10.55 -11.48 10.25
CA THR A 293 10.05 -10.21 9.71
C THR A 293 8.86 -10.45 8.79
N ALA A 294 7.95 -9.47 8.65
CA ALA A 294 6.80 -9.60 7.75
C ALA A 294 7.20 -9.99 6.32
N GLU A 295 8.36 -9.49 5.85
CA GLU A 295 8.96 -9.90 4.58
C GLU A 295 9.49 -11.35 4.58
N GLY A 296 10.11 -11.80 5.68
CA GLY A 296 10.49 -13.20 5.87
C GLY A 296 9.30 -14.15 5.87
N ARG A 297 8.19 -13.78 6.52
CA ARG A 297 6.93 -14.55 6.58
C ARG A 297 6.23 -14.61 5.22
N PHE A 298 6.07 -13.47 4.54
CA PHE A 298 5.44 -13.40 3.21
C PHE A 298 6.13 -14.33 2.20
N GLU A 299 7.44 -14.47 2.31
CA GLU A 299 8.20 -15.32 1.41
C GLU A 299 8.32 -16.77 1.87
N ALA A 300 8.39 -17.02 3.18
CA ALA A 300 8.26 -18.35 3.77
C ALA A 300 7.03 -19.06 3.22
N LEU A 301 5.91 -18.33 3.21
CA LEU A 301 4.62 -18.72 2.66
C LEU A 301 4.70 -19.10 1.17
N ARG A 302 5.55 -18.47 0.36
CA ARG A 302 5.75 -18.82 -1.07
C ARG A 302 6.74 -19.95 -1.32
N SER A 303 7.47 -20.38 -0.30
CA SER A 303 8.57 -21.36 -0.41
C SER A 303 8.31 -22.71 0.28
N ALA A 304 7.20 -22.86 1.01
CA ALA A 304 6.87 -24.10 1.68
C ALA A 304 6.63 -25.23 0.67
N ASN A 305 7.34 -26.36 0.82
CA ASN A 305 7.26 -27.59 0.01
C ASN A 305 7.66 -27.48 -1.47
N VAL A 306 8.76 -26.77 -1.79
CA VAL A 306 9.29 -26.72 -3.16
C VAL A 306 10.47 -27.70 -3.30
N GLY A 307 10.33 -28.73 -4.16
CA GLY A 307 11.39 -29.71 -4.43
C GLY A 307 12.66 -29.10 -5.08
N PRO A 308 13.78 -29.85 -5.20
CA PRO A 308 15.04 -29.35 -5.75
C PRO A 308 14.90 -28.71 -7.15
N LEU A 309 15.78 -27.76 -7.46
CA LEU A 309 15.89 -27.19 -8.81
C LEU A 309 16.39 -28.28 -9.78
N ILE A 310 15.73 -28.44 -10.93
CA ILE A 310 16.06 -29.46 -11.93
C ILE A 310 16.33 -28.79 -13.27
N GLY A 311 17.52 -29.05 -13.85
CA GLY A 311 17.82 -28.71 -15.26
C GLY A 311 17.99 -27.22 -15.52
N ARG A 312 18.39 -26.46 -14.51
CA ARG A 312 18.57 -24.98 -14.53
C ARG A 312 19.89 -24.55 -13.90
N GLU A 313 20.87 -25.45 -13.89
CA GLU A 313 22.15 -25.25 -13.22
C GLU A 313 22.97 -24.13 -13.87
N HIS A 314 22.90 -24.00 -15.20
CA HIS A 314 23.60 -22.94 -15.96
C HIS A 314 22.99 -21.56 -15.70
N GLU A 315 21.67 -21.44 -15.74
CA GLU A 315 20.97 -20.19 -15.48
C GLU A 315 21.17 -19.73 -14.03
N LEU A 316 21.18 -20.66 -13.07
CA LEU A 316 21.53 -20.35 -11.68
C LEU A 316 22.98 -19.89 -11.54
N ALA A 317 23.92 -20.53 -12.24
CA ALA A 317 25.33 -20.14 -12.22
C ALA A 317 25.53 -18.70 -12.74
N LEU A 318 24.83 -18.31 -13.81
CA LEU A 318 24.87 -16.94 -14.32
C LEU A 318 24.34 -15.92 -13.30
N LEU A 319 23.25 -16.23 -12.60
CA LEU A 319 22.70 -15.35 -11.56
C LEU A 319 23.68 -15.19 -10.38
N LEU A 320 24.39 -16.26 -10.02
CA LEU A 320 25.42 -16.22 -8.98
C LEU A 320 26.66 -15.44 -9.43
N ASP A 321 27.09 -15.58 -10.68
CA ASP A 321 28.17 -14.77 -11.27
C ASP A 321 27.83 -13.27 -11.20
N ARG A 322 26.62 -12.89 -11.63
CA ARG A 322 26.12 -11.50 -11.54
C ARG A 322 26.00 -11.01 -10.09
N TRP A 323 25.69 -11.90 -9.14
CA TRP A 323 25.71 -11.57 -7.71
C TRP A 323 27.12 -11.24 -7.22
N GLU A 324 28.14 -12.02 -7.63
CA GLU A 324 29.53 -11.73 -7.26
C GLU A 324 30.01 -10.38 -7.83
N THR A 325 29.68 -10.06 -9.09
CA THR A 325 29.97 -8.74 -9.68
C THR A 325 29.24 -7.61 -8.95
N ALA A 326 27.96 -7.80 -8.61
CA ALA A 326 27.23 -6.80 -7.84
C ALA A 326 27.89 -6.56 -6.47
N LYS A 327 28.35 -7.61 -5.77
CA LYS A 327 29.03 -7.45 -4.47
C LYS A 327 30.31 -6.62 -4.56
N SER A 328 31.02 -6.60 -5.69
CA SER A 328 32.20 -5.75 -5.87
C SER A 328 31.88 -4.27 -6.13
N GLY A 329 30.60 -3.88 -6.10
CA GLY A 329 30.14 -2.50 -6.30
C GLY A 329 29.71 -2.19 -7.74
N GLU A 330 29.79 -3.18 -8.64
CA GLU A 330 29.34 -3.07 -10.02
C GLU A 330 27.93 -3.65 -10.16
N GLY A 331 26.92 -2.85 -9.83
CA GLY A 331 25.53 -3.34 -9.77
C GLY A 331 25.05 -3.91 -11.09
N GLN A 332 24.26 -4.99 -10.98
CA GLN A 332 23.83 -5.81 -12.10
C GLN A 332 22.30 -5.87 -12.18
N VAL A 333 21.78 -5.89 -13.41
CA VAL A 333 20.38 -6.20 -13.67
C VAL A 333 20.30 -7.48 -14.50
N VAL A 334 19.45 -8.41 -14.10
CA VAL A 334 19.13 -9.60 -14.90
C VAL A 334 17.65 -9.61 -15.22
N LEU A 335 17.33 -9.58 -16.51
CA LEU A 335 15.97 -9.69 -17.02
C LEU A 335 15.69 -11.15 -17.35
N LEU A 336 14.83 -11.79 -16.56
CA LEU A 336 14.46 -13.19 -16.70
C LEU A 336 13.20 -13.31 -17.56
N SER A 337 13.37 -13.65 -18.84
CA SER A 337 12.26 -13.83 -19.78
C SER A 337 11.87 -15.30 -19.93
N GLY A 338 10.58 -15.58 -20.09
CA GLY A 338 10.11 -16.91 -20.47
C GLY A 338 8.60 -17.08 -20.33
N GLU A 339 8.06 -18.16 -20.91
CA GLU A 339 6.64 -18.47 -20.88
C GLU A 339 6.09 -18.66 -19.45
N ALA A 340 4.76 -18.58 -19.30
CA ALA A 340 4.13 -18.86 -18.02
C ALA A 340 4.38 -20.33 -17.62
N GLY A 341 4.68 -20.60 -16.34
CA GLY A 341 4.98 -21.97 -15.86
C GLY A 341 6.36 -22.52 -16.21
N ILE A 342 7.22 -21.77 -16.92
CA ILE A 342 8.56 -22.20 -17.35
C ILE A 342 9.60 -22.34 -16.21
N GLY A 343 9.28 -21.84 -15.01
CA GLY A 343 10.12 -21.94 -13.81
C GLY A 343 10.86 -20.67 -13.39
N LYS A 344 10.48 -19.47 -13.89
CA LYS A 344 11.11 -18.17 -13.52
C LYS A 344 11.19 -17.97 -11.99
N SER A 345 10.05 -18.02 -11.31
CA SER A 345 10.00 -17.84 -9.84
C SER A 345 10.71 -18.97 -9.08
N ARG A 346 10.79 -20.20 -9.64
CA ARG A 346 11.56 -21.30 -9.04
C ARG A 346 13.06 -21.03 -9.12
N LEU A 347 13.55 -20.44 -10.21
CA LEU A 347 14.95 -20.07 -10.36
C LEU A 347 15.32 -18.92 -9.40
N VAL A 348 14.46 -17.91 -9.26
CA VAL A 348 14.62 -16.84 -8.26
C VAL A 348 14.65 -17.42 -6.84
N LEU A 349 13.78 -18.39 -6.54
CA LEU A 349 13.81 -19.10 -5.25
C LEU A 349 15.12 -19.86 -5.06
N ALA A 350 15.62 -20.56 -6.08
CA ALA A 350 16.89 -21.31 -6.01
C ALA A 350 18.10 -20.39 -5.78
N LEU A 351 18.14 -19.22 -6.44
CA LEU A 351 19.14 -18.19 -6.17
C LEU A 351 19.11 -17.80 -4.70
N ARG A 352 17.91 -17.54 -4.16
CA ARG A 352 17.75 -17.15 -2.75
C ARG A 352 18.15 -18.26 -1.79
N GLU A 353 17.83 -19.51 -2.09
CA GLU A 353 18.26 -20.69 -1.34
C GLU A 353 19.78 -20.79 -1.30
N ARG A 354 20.44 -20.63 -2.46
CA ARG A 354 21.90 -20.72 -2.55
C ARG A 354 22.61 -19.61 -1.78
N LEU A 355 22.01 -18.42 -1.77
CA LEU A 355 22.53 -17.27 -1.06
C LEU A 355 22.15 -17.27 0.43
N ARG A 356 21.38 -18.23 0.98
CA ARG A 356 20.81 -18.15 2.35
C ARG A 356 21.80 -17.73 3.46
N ASN A 357 23.07 -18.13 3.36
CA ASN A 357 24.10 -17.85 4.36
C ASN A 357 24.91 -16.57 4.09
N GLU A 358 24.65 -15.87 2.98
CA GLU A 358 25.31 -14.63 2.60
C GLU A 358 24.63 -13.42 3.28
N PRO A 359 25.38 -12.56 3.99
CA PRO A 359 24.83 -11.35 4.61
C PRO A 359 24.40 -10.35 3.53
N ARG A 360 23.09 -10.15 3.37
CA ARG A 360 22.53 -9.24 2.37
C ARG A 360 21.21 -8.61 2.82
N PHE A 361 20.86 -7.48 2.23
CA PHE A 361 19.47 -7.03 2.18
C PHE A 361 18.74 -7.69 1.03
N ARG A 362 17.43 -7.85 1.19
CA ARG A 362 16.55 -8.38 0.16
C ARG A 362 15.31 -7.51 0.11
N ILE A 363 14.86 -7.19 -1.09
CA ILE A 363 13.62 -6.45 -1.32
C ILE A 363 12.84 -7.13 -2.43
N GLY A 364 11.56 -7.44 -2.18
CA GLY A 364 10.65 -8.04 -3.16
C GLY A 364 9.51 -7.11 -3.59
N TYR A 365 9.47 -6.78 -4.87
CA TYR A 365 8.39 -6.08 -5.56
C TYR A 365 7.58 -7.07 -6.39
N TYR A 366 6.25 -7.02 -6.28
CA TYR A 366 5.36 -7.96 -6.93
C TYR A 366 4.29 -7.19 -7.67
N CYS A 367 4.30 -7.29 -9.00
CA CYS A 367 3.32 -6.62 -9.84
C CYS A 367 2.02 -7.44 -9.92
N SER A 368 0.92 -6.78 -10.32
CA SER A 368 -0.40 -7.41 -10.38
C SER A 368 -1.18 -6.90 -11.58
N PRO A 369 -1.85 -7.79 -12.36
CA PRO A 369 -2.64 -7.38 -13.51
C PRO A 369 -3.81 -6.45 -13.16
N HIS A 370 -4.29 -6.48 -11.91
CA HIS A 370 -5.37 -5.60 -11.45
C HIS A 370 -4.89 -4.19 -11.09
N HIS A 371 -3.57 -3.99 -10.91
CA HIS A 371 -2.99 -2.74 -10.39
C HIS A 371 -2.16 -1.99 -11.44
N VAL A 372 -2.35 -2.29 -12.72
CA VAL A 372 -1.62 -1.65 -13.85
C VAL A 372 -1.88 -0.13 -13.97
N ASN A 373 -2.94 0.38 -13.31
CA ASN A 373 -3.25 1.81 -13.22
C ASN A 373 -3.30 2.29 -11.76
N SER A 374 -2.64 1.58 -10.84
CA SER A 374 -2.50 1.94 -9.42
C SER A 374 -1.08 2.43 -9.17
N ALA A 375 -0.91 3.74 -9.08
CA ALA A 375 0.40 4.38 -8.99
C ALA A 375 1.28 3.79 -7.87
N LEU A 376 2.50 3.40 -8.22
CA LEU A 376 3.51 2.86 -7.30
C LEU A 376 3.06 1.62 -6.52
N TRP A 377 2.10 0.83 -7.04
CA TRP A 377 1.53 -0.29 -6.30
C TRP A 377 2.58 -1.29 -5.75
N PRO A 378 3.55 -1.79 -6.55
CA PRO A 378 4.55 -2.73 -6.05
C PRO A 378 5.36 -2.15 -4.89
N VAL A 379 5.62 -0.84 -4.91
CA VAL A 379 6.37 -0.10 -3.88
C VAL A 379 5.53 0.10 -2.64
N VAL A 380 4.28 0.57 -2.76
CA VAL A 380 3.35 0.72 -1.64
C VAL A 380 3.18 -0.61 -0.91
N ALA A 381 2.93 -1.69 -1.67
CA ALA A 381 2.76 -3.02 -1.11
C ALA A 381 4.06 -3.51 -0.42
N GLN A 382 5.23 -3.17 -0.97
CA GLN A 382 6.52 -3.51 -0.35
C GLN A 382 6.75 -2.73 0.96
N LEU A 383 6.45 -1.43 0.99
CA LEU A 383 6.60 -0.58 2.18
C LEU A 383 5.67 -1.03 3.31
N GLN A 384 4.41 -1.30 3.00
CA GLN A 384 3.43 -1.81 3.98
C GLN A 384 3.89 -3.15 4.57
N ARG A 385 4.42 -4.06 3.72
CA ARG A 385 5.00 -5.33 4.16
C ARG A 385 6.23 -5.12 5.03
N ALA A 386 7.18 -4.29 4.60
CA ALA A 386 8.43 -4.04 5.33
C ALA A 386 8.20 -3.36 6.68
N ALA A 387 7.21 -2.45 6.77
CA ALA A 387 6.80 -1.81 8.01
C ALA A 387 6.00 -2.75 8.94
N GLY A 388 5.52 -3.89 8.44
CA GLY A 388 4.74 -4.86 9.21
C GLY A 388 3.35 -4.33 9.59
N TYR A 389 2.68 -3.67 8.64
CA TYR A 389 1.31 -3.18 8.85
C TYR A 389 0.34 -4.34 8.99
N LEU A 390 -0.51 -4.24 10.00
CA LEU A 390 -1.64 -5.14 10.23
C LEU A 390 -2.95 -4.42 9.90
N ARG A 391 -3.99 -5.21 9.64
CA ARG A 391 -5.34 -4.71 9.33
C ARG A 391 -5.88 -3.80 10.44
N GLU A 392 -5.77 -4.26 11.69
CA GLU A 392 -6.28 -3.60 12.90
C GLU A 392 -5.41 -2.43 13.38
N ASP A 393 -4.25 -2.17 12.76
CA ASP A 393 -3.36 -1.11 13.20
C ASP A 393 -4.05 0.26 13.04
N ALA A 394 -4.18 1.00 14.15
CA ALA A 394 -4.61 2.38 14.11
C ALA A 394 -3.62 3.25 13.29
N PRO A 395 -4.07 4.34 12.64
CA PRO A 395 -3.19 5.20 11.83
C PRO A 395 -1.92 5.65 12.56
N ALA A 396 -2.03 6.01 13.85
CA ALA A 396 -0.88 6.43 14.67
C ALA A 396 0.21 5.33 14.77
N LEU A 397 -0.18 4.07 14.94
CA LEU A 397 0.75 2.95 15.00
C LEU A 397 1.38 2.67 13.62
N LYS A 398 0.63 2.88 12.52
CA LYS A 398 1.17 2.79 11.16
C LYS A 398 2.25 3.86 10.89
N PHE A 399 2.06 5.09 11.40
CA PHE A 399 3.09 6.13 11.35
C PHE A 399 4.35 5.73 12.11
N GLU A 400 4.22 5.29 13.36
CA GLU A 400 5.37 4.88 14.18
C GLU A 400 6.16 3.73 13.51
N LYS A 401 5.45 2.75 12.92
CA LYS A 401 6.06 1.67 12.15
C LYS A 401 6.79 2.17 10.89
N LEU A 402 6.24 3.17 10.20
CA LEU A 402 6.89 3.79 9.03
C LEU A 402 8.16 4.55 9.44
N GLU A 403 8.09 5.34 10.51
CA GLU A 403 9.25 6.07 11.07
C GLU A 403 10.36 5.09 11.46
N ARG A 404 10.01 3.98 12.14
CA ARG A 404 10.98 2.93 12.50
C ARG A 404 11.59 2.26 11.27
N LEU A 405 10.80 2.02 10.22
CA LEU A 405 11.31 1.47 8.96
C LEU A 405 12.33 2.43 8.31
N LEU A 406 11.99 3.73 8.28
CA LEU A 406 12.85 4.76 7.71
C LEU A 406 14.11 4.95 8.55
N GLY A 407 14.02 5.05 9.88
CA GLY A 407 15.19 5.25 10.75
C GLY A 407 16.28 4.17 10.62
N ARG A 408 15.93 2.95 10.15
CA ARG A 408 16.91 1.88 9.87
C ARG A 408 17.79 2.13 8.64
N ALA A 409 17.35 2.97 7.71
CA ALA A 409 18.05 3.24 6.46
C ALA A 409 18.94 4.50 6.48
N GLY A 410 18.97 5.27 7.59
CA GLY A 410 19.84 6.45 7.78
C GLY A 410 19.10 7.68 8.35
N GLU A 411 19.78 8.84 8.40
CA GLU A 411 19.13 10.14 8.69
C GLU A 411 18.28 10.55 7.48
N PHE A 412 16.96 10.48 7.62
CA PHE A 412 16.03 10.96 6.59
C PHE A 412 15.71 12.44 6.78
N CYS A 413 15.42 13.11 5.67
CA CYS A 413 14.82 14.44 5.70
C CYS A 413 13.46 14.35 6.42
N LYS A 414 13.14 15.32 7.28
CA LYS A 414 11.85 15.38 8.01
C LYS A 414 10.63 15.33 7.08
N ASP A 415 10.82 15.68 5.80
CA ASP A 415 9.81 15.71 4.75
C ASP A 415 9.52 14.34 4.11
N ALA A 416 10.28 13.28 4.45
CA ALA A 416 10.09 11.95 3.86
C ALA A 416 8.85 11.22 4.36
N VAL A 417 8.55 11.36 5.66
CA VAL A 417 7.39 10.69 6.29
C VAL A 417 6.07 11.18 5.69
N PRO A 418 5.81 12.50 5.54
CA PRO A 418 4.57 12.98 4.94
C PRO A 418 4.35 12.50 3.50
N LEU A 419 5.38 12.50 2.66
CA LEU A 419 5.27 12.04 1.26
C LEU A 419 4.98 10.54 1.15
N LEU A 420 5.64 9.72 1.97
CA LEU A 420 5.39 8.27 2.00
C LEU A 420 4.04 7.94 2.63
N ALA A 421 3.60 8.70 3.63
CA ALA A 421 2.27 8.56 4.21
C ALA A 421 1.17 8.91 3.20
N GLU A 422 1.32 10.02 2.46
CA GLU A 422 0.41 10.40 1.38
C GLU A 422 0.34 9.32 0.29
N LEU A 423 1.50 8.77 -0.10
CA LEU A 423 1.60 7.65 -1.05
C LEU A 423 0.84 6.40 -0.56
N ILE A 424 1.05 6.01 0.70
CA ILE A 424 0.44 4.80 1.29
C ILE A 424 -1.05 5.02 1.64
N GLY A 425 -1.53 6.27 1.63
CA GLY A 425 -2.90 6.63 1.98
C GLY A 425 -3.14 6.75 3.48
N LEU A 426 -2.11 7.11 4.26
CA LEU A 426 -2.24 7.38 5.69
C LEU A 426 -2.63 8.85 5.93
N PRO A 427 -3.70 9.12 6.70
CA PRO A 427 -4.12 10.49 6.99
C PRO A 427 -3.07 11.18 7.86
N LEU A 428 -2.48 12.27 7.39
CA LEU A 428 -1.52 13.06 8.16
C LEU A 428 -2.18 13.57 9.45
N ASN A 429 -1.50 13.40 10.58
CA ASN A 429 -1.91 13.96 11.86
C ASN A 429 -1.23 15.32 12.09
N GLY A 430 -1.68 16.10 13.07
CA GLY A 430 -1.14 17.44 13.35
C GLY A 430 0.36 17.50 13.69
N SER A 431 1.03 16.36 13.89
CA SER A 431 2.49 16.27 14.07
C SER A 431 3.26 16.43 12.76
N TYR A 432 2.61 16.23 11.61
CA TYR A 432 3.20 16.32 10.28
C TYR A 432 2.42 17.29 9.41
N LEU A 433 3.09 18.31 8.89
CA LEU A 433 2.51 19.21 7.89
C LEU A 433 2.57 18.56 6.51
N ALA A 434 1.54 18.79 5.69
CA ALA A 434 1.57 18.39 4.28
C ALA A 434 2.80 18.99 3.59
N SER A 435 3.51 18.18 2.82
CA SER A 435 4.68 18.65 2.09
C SER A 435 4.29 19.77 1.12
N GLY A 436 4.95 20.92 1.23
CA GLY A 436 4.83 22.01 0.27
C GLY A 436 5.62 21.73 -1.01
N GLY A 437 5.21 22.35 -2.12
CA GLY A 437 5.84 22.20 -3.43
C GLY A 437 4.83 21.83 -4.51
N THR A 438 5.21 22.01 -5.77
CA THR A 438 4.38 21.59 -6.91
C THR A 438 4.18 20.07 -6.95
N PRO A 439 3.13 19.60 -7.64
CA PRO A 439 2.96 18.22 -8.02
C PRO A 439 4.23 17.43 -8.42
N GLN A 440 4.93 17.91 -9.43
CA GLN A 440 6.15 17.29 -9.95
C GLN A 440 7.27 17.27 -8.91
N GLU A 441 7.37 18.29 -8.05
CA GLU A 441 8.33 18.33 -6.94
C GLU A 441 8.11 17.20 -5.95
N LYS A 442 6.86 17.00 -5.54
CA LYS A 442 6.52 15.95 -4.58
C LYS A 442 6.92 14.58 -5.12
N LYS A 443 6.60 14.31 -6.40
CA LYS A 443 6.99 13.07 -7.08
C LYS A 443 8.51 12.93 -7.20
N ALA A 444 9.21 13.98 -7.63
CA ALA A 444 10.68 13.97 -7.74
C ALA A 444 11.36 13.74 -6.38
N ARG A 445 10.88 14.40 -5.32
CA ARG A 445 11.35 14.20 -3.94
C ARG A 445 11.04 12.78 -3.46
N LEU A 446 9.83 12.27 -3.70
CA LEU A 446 9.45 10.90 -3.36
C LEU A 446 10.37 9.88 -4.03
N PHE A 447 10.63 10.02 -5.33
CA PHE A 447 11.58 9.15 -6.05
C PHE A 447 13.00 9.28 -5.48
N GLY A 448 13.44 10.51 -5.19
CA GLY A 448 14.73 10.76 -4.54
C GLY A 448 14.85 10.09 -3.18
N ILE A 449 13.80 10.12 -2.36
CA ILE A 449 13.75 9.45 -1.06
C ILE A 449 13.87 7.92 -1.20
N LEU A 450 13.10 7.33 -2.12
CA LEU A 450 13.13 5.88 -2.37
C LEU A 450 14.51 5.42 -2.90
N LEU A 451 15.12 6.19 -3.80
CA LEU A 451 16.47 5.95 -4.31
C LEU A 451 17.52 6.09 -3.21
N ALA A 452 17.47 7.16 -2.42
CA ALA A 452 18.40 7.40 -1.32
C ALA A 452 18.30 6.31 -0.24
N GLN A 453 17.09 5.82 0.04
CA GLN A 453 16.88 4.67 0.93
C GLN A 453 17.57 3.42 0.39
N MET A 454 17.36 3.10 -0.89
CA MET A 454 17.99 1.94 -1.53
C MET A 454 19.52 2.05 -1.53
N GLU A 455 20.06 3.23 -1.83
CA GLU A 455 21.48 3.53 -1.74
C GLU A 455 22.03 3.33 -0.33
N GLY A 456 21.39 3.93 0.67
CA GLY A 456 21.80 3.86 2.08
C GLY A 456 21.87 2.41 2.60
N LEU A 457 20.85 1.61 2.27
CA LEU A 457 20.82 0.19 2.61
C LEU A 457 21.90 -0.61 1.86
N SER A 458 22.11 -0.34 0.57
CA SER A 458 23.14 -1.05 -0.22
C SER A 458 24.57 -0.78 0.26
N ARG A 459 24.84 0.40 0.82
CA ARG A 459 26.17 0.74 1.40
C ARG A 459 26.47 -0.07 2.68
N GLN A 460 25.45 -0.49 3.42
CA GLN A 460 25.64 -1.28 4.63
C GLN A 460 25.91 -2.74 4.31
N ARG A 461 25.16 -3.32 3.36
CA ARG A 461 25.32 -4.70 2.87
C ARG A 461 24.84 -4.80 1.42
N PRO A 462 25.42 -5.71 0.60
CA PRO A 462 24.92 -5.98 -0.75
C PRO A 462 23.42 -6.29 -0.76
N MET A 463 22.72 -5.89 -1.81
CA MET A 463 21.27 -6.01 -1.90
C MET A 463 20.81 -6.88 -3.07
N LEU A 464 19.90 -7.81 -2.81
CA LEU A 464 19.17 -8.55 -3.83
C LEU A 464 17.76 -7.97 -3.99
N VAL A 465 17.49 -7.32 -5.12
CA VAL A 465 16.19 -6.77 -5.46
C VAL A 465 15.49 -7.72 -6.42
N ILE A 466 14.28 -8.16 -6.09
CA ILE A 466 13.45 -9.01 -6.93
C ILE A 466 12.25 -8.20 -7.41
N LEU A 467 12.05 -8.12 -8.72
CA LEU A 467 10.87 -7.53 -9.34
C LEU A 467 10.11 -8.61 -10.13
N GLU A 468 9.04 -9.12 -9.56
CA GLU A 468 8.27 -10.21 -10.19
C GLU A 468 7.13 -9.68 -11.06
N ASP A 469 6.96 -10.33 -12.21
CA ASP A 469 5.92 -10.07 -13.21
C ASP A 469 5.91 -8.61 -13.71
N ALA A 470 7.09 -8.06 -14.02
CA ALA A 470 7.31 -6.65 -14.36
C ALA A 470 6.56 -6.15 -15.61
N HIS A 471 5.97 -7.04 -16.41
CA HIS A 471 5.04 -6.69 -17.48
C HIS A 471 3.74 -6.03 -16.96
N TRP A 472 3.43 -6.19 -15.66
CA TRP A 472 2.30 -5.53 -14.99
C TRP A 472 2.72 -4.32 -14.14
N LEU A 473 3.86 -3.71 -14.42
CA LEU A 473 4.23 -2.44 -13.80
C LEU A 473 3.20 -1.35 -14.14
N ASP A 474 2.75 -0.60 -13.14
CA ASP A 474 2.07 0.66 -13.39
C ASP A 474 3.03 1.70 -13.98
N PRO A 475 2.54 2.68 -14.77
CA PRO A 475 3.39 3.69 -15.43
C PRO A 475 4.34 4.43 -14.48
N THR A 476 3.86 4.82 -13.30
CA THR A 476 4.67 5.56 -12.32
C THR A 476 5.77 4.67 -11.72
N SER A 477 5.48 3.39 -11.44
CA SER A 477 6.51 2.41 -11.07
C SER A 477 7.51 2.16 -12.18
N ALA A 478 7.08 2.07 -13.44
CA ALA A 478 7.99 1.88 -14.57
C ALA A 478 9.01 3.02 -14.66
N GLU A 479 8.57 4.27 -14.48
CA GLU A 479 9.45 5.44 -14.42
C GLU A 479 10.43 5.36 -13.23
N LEU A 480 9.96 4.98 -12.03
CA LEU A 480 10.83 4.80 -10.88
C LEU A 480 11.88 3.71 -11.13
N PHE A 481 11.49 2.56 -11.68
CA PHE A 481 12.41 1.46 -11.95
C PHE A 481 13.41 1.78 -13.05
N GLU A 482 13.06 2.59 -14.04
CA GLU A 482 14.01 3.12 -15.02
C GLU A 482 15.13 3.93 -14.32
N ARG A 483 14.76 4.82 -13.39
CA ARG A 483 15.73 5.57 -12.58
C ARG A 483 16.55 4.68 -11.65
N ILE A 484 15.93 3.67 -11.05
CA ILE A 484 16.65 2.67 -10.23
C ILE A 484 17.67 1.94 -11.09
N VAL A 485 17.28 1.42 -12.26
CA VAL A 485 18.16 0.66 -13.15
C VAL A 485 19.36 1.49 -13.60
N ASP A 486 19.17 2.74 -13.99
CA ASP A 486 20.28 3.64 -14.32
C ASP A 486 21.23 3.81 -13.11
N ARG A 487 20.66 4.03 -11.92
CA ARG A 487 21.42 4.35 -10.71
C ARG A 487 22.19 3.17 -10.12
N ILE A 488 21.67 1.94 -10.21
CA ILE A 488 22.30 0.79 -9.54
C ILE A 488 23.67 0.41 -10.10
N ARG A 489 24.05 0.88 -11.29
CA ARG A 489 25.32 0.55 -11.95
C ARG A 489 26.55 0.69 -11.06
N VAL A 490 26.51 1.61 -10.09
CA VAL A 490 27.61 1.93 -9.16
C VAL A 490 27.31 1.54 -7.71
N LEU A 491 26.33 0.68 -7.49
CA LEU A 491 25.87 0.23 -6.17
C LEU A 491 25.99 -1.29 -6.06
N PRO A 492 26.20 -1.84 -4.85
CA PRO A 492 26.29 -3.28 -4.65
C PRO A 492 24.91 -3.96 -4.65
N ILE A 493 24.22 -3.88 -5.79
CA ILE A 493 22.84 -4.32 -5.97
C ILE A 493 22.74 -5.28 -7.17
N LEU A 494 22.11 -6.43 -6.95
CA LEU A 494 21.63 -7.30 -8.03
C LEU A 494 20.11 -7.15 -8.12
N LEU A 495 19.61 -6.64 -9.24
CA LEU A 495 18.17 -6.59 -9.55
C LEU A 495 17.82 -7.75 -10.50
N VAL A 496 16.93 -8.64 -10.08
CA VAL A 496 16.38 -9.70 -10.94
C VAL A 496 14.91 -9.40 -11.21
N ALA A 497 14.58 -9.14 -12.48
CA ALA A 497 13.22 -8.84 -12.90
C ALA A 497 12.67 -9.96 -13.79
N THR A 498 11.40 -10.37 -13.61
CA THR A 498 10.78 -11.45 -14.39
C THR A 498 9.75 -10.92 -15.40
N PHE A 499 9.79 -11.43 -16.63
CA PHE A 499 8.99 -10.96 -17.77
C PHE A 499 8.39 -12.09 -18.59
N ARG A 500 7.40 -11.76 -19.42
CA ARG A 500 6.89 -12.61 -20.49
C ARG A 500 7.53 -12.18 -21.83
N PRO A 501 7.81 -13.13 -22.74
CA PRO A 501 8.51 -12.84 -24.00
C PRO A 501 7.67 -12.04 -25.01
N GLU A 502 6.35 -12.03 -24.87
CA GLU A 502 5.40 -11.32 -25.75
C GLU A 502 5.37 -9.80 -25.53
N GLU A 503 5.98 -9.33 -24.44
CA GLU A 503 5.96 -7.94 -24.01
C GLU A 503 7.28 -7.23 -24.34
N GLN A 504 7.23 -5.90 -24.47
CA GLN A 504 8.46 -5.13 -24.66
C GLN A 504 9.39 -5.31 -23.46
N THR A 505 10.64 -5.69 -23.73
CA THR A 505 11.64 -5.89 -22.68
C THR A 505 12.21 -4.54 -22.26
N PRO A 506 11.96 -4.07 -21.03
CA PRO A 506 12.43 -2.74 -20.61
C PRO A 506 13.94 -2.76 -20.36
N TRP A 507 14.57 -1.57 -20.44
CA TRP A 507 15.93 -1.31 -20.00
C TRP A 507 17.07 -2.06 -20.74
N THR A 508 16.82 -2.64 -21.91
CA THR A 508 17.89 -3.29 -22.71
C THR A 508 18.98 -2.33 -23.20
N ASN A 509 18.77 -1.02 -23.07
CA ASN A 509 19.69 0.02 -23.50
C ASN A 509 20.84 0.27 -22.50
N PHE A 510 20.80 -0.32 -21.31
CA PHE A 510 21.84 -0.14 -20.29
C PHE A 510 22.91 -1.25 -20.34
N PRO A 511 24.20 -0.92 -20.20
CA PRO A 511 25.30 -1.87 -20.39
C PRO A 511 25.42 -2.94 -19.29
N HIS A 512 24.90 -2.68 -18.09
CA HIS A 512 24.91 -3.59 -16.94
C HIS A 512 23.63 -4.45 -16.84
N VAL A 513 22.83 -4.49 -17.91
CA VAL A 513 21.60 -5.29 -18.02
C VAL A 513 21.89 -6.55 -18.84
N THR A 514 21.60 -7.72 -18.27
CA THR A 514 21.71 -9.03 -18.93
C THR A 514 20.32 -9.63 -19.16
N LEU A 515 19.95 -9.90 -20.42
CA LEU A 515 18.72 -10.65 -20.74
C LEU A 515 18.98 -12.15 -20.70
N LEU A 516 18.23 -12.87 -19.87
CA LEU A 516 18.28 -14.33 -19.72
C LEU A 516 16.92 -14.93 -20.10
N SER A 517 16.87 -15.59 -21.25
CA SER A 517 15.65 -16.28 -21.73
C SER A 517 15.64 -17.74 -21.28
N LEU A 518 14.58 -18.16 -20.60
CA LEU A 518 14.41 -19.55 -20.14
C LEU A 518 13.78 -20.42 -21.21
N ASN A 519 14.52 -21.42 -21.67
CA ASN A 519 14.03 -22.45 -22.58
C ASN A 519 13.22 -23.54 -21.86
N ARG A 520 12.47 -24.36 -22.59
CA ARG A 520 11.78 -25.54 -22.03
C ARG A 520 12.78 -26.60 -21.56
N LEU A 521 12.39 -27.42 -20.59
CA LEU A 521 13.26 -28.46 -20.04
C LEU A 521 13.48 -29.58 -21.07
N GLY A 522 14.74 -30.01 -21.19
CA GLY A 522 15.06 -31.21 -21.95
C GLY A 522 14.42 -32.48 -21.37
N ARG A 523 14.28 -33.52 -22.19
CA ARG A 523 13.70 -34.81 -21.77
C ARG A 523 14.30 -35.40 -20.48
N PRO A 524 15.63 -35.39 -20.24
CA PRO A 524 16.21 -35.92 -19.00
C PRO A 524 15.74 -35.17 -17.75
N ALA A 525 15.70 -33.83 -17.81
CA ALA A 525 15.24 -32.98 -16.72
C ALA A 525 13.74 -33.17 -16.46
N SER A 526 12.94 -33.22 -17.52
CA SER A 526 11.50 -33.47 -17.43
C SER A 526 11.20 -34.83 -16.80
N ARG A 527 11.93 -35.90 -17.18
CA ARG A 527 11.77 -37.24 -16.55
C ARG A 527 12.07 -37.20 -15.06
N LYS A 528 13.12 -36.50 -14.65
CA LYS A 528 13.46 -36.32 -13.22
C LYS A 528 12.37 -35.57 -12.47
N LEU A 529 11.76 -34.56 -13.10
CA LEU A 529 10.64 -33.81 -12.53
C LEU A 529 9.37 -34.67 -12.37
N ILE A 530 9.07 -35.56 -13.33
CA ILE A 530 7.99 -36.55 -13.22
C ILE A 530 8.21 -37.45 -12.00
N GLN A 531 9.40 -38.04 -11.88
CA GLN A 531 9.74 -38.94 -10.76
C GLN A 531 9.62 -38.22 -9.42
N MET A 532 10.10 -36.98 -9.34
CA MET A 532 9.98 -36.18 -8.12
C MET A 532 8.53 -35.85 -7.76
N SER A 533 7.71 -35.51 -8.77
CA SER A 533 6.28 -35.21 -8.57
C SER A 533 5.48 -36.45 -8.18
N ALA A 534 5.93 -37.64 -8.58
CA ALA A 534 5.34 -38.92 -8.20
C ALA A 534 5.71 -39.36 -6.78
N GLY A 535 6.75 -38.80 -6.15
CA GLY A 535 7.13 -39.13 -4.78
C GLY A 535 7.52 -40.61 -4.63
N GLU A 536 6.83 -41.34 -3.75
CA GLU A 536 7.08 -42.77 -3.51
C GLU A 536 6.49 -43.69 -4.62
N TRP A 537 5.67 -43.13 -5.51
CA TRP A 537 4.99 -43.90 -6.56
C TRP A 537 5.90 -44.17 -7.76
N SER A 538 6.01 -45.44 -8.14
CA SER A 538 6.69 -45.86 -9.37
C SER A 538 5.74 -45.81 -10.56
N LEU A 539 5.99 -44.91 -11.52
CA LEU A 539 5.19 -44.80 -12.74
C LEU A 539 5.69 -45.73 -13.85
N PRO A 540 4.81 -46.48 -14.53
CA PRO A 540 5.18 -47.30 -15.68
C PRO A 540 5.85 -46.49 -16.80
N PRO A 541 6.84 -47.04 -17.53
CA PRO A 541 7.55 -46.31 -18.59
C PRO A 541 6.65 -45.71 -19.67
N VAL A 542 5.54 -46.39 -20.00
CA VAL A 542 4.56 -45.92 -20.99
C VAL A 542 3.87 -44.62 -20.54
N VAL A 543 3.57 -44.49 -19.25
CA VAL A 543 2.96 -43.28 -18.66
C VAL A 543 3.96 -42.13 -18.68
N ILE A 544 5.22 -42.41 -18.36
CA ILE A 544 6.29 -41.40 -18.38
C ILE A 544 6.48 -40.85 -19.80
N GLU A 545 6.55 -41.71 -20.83
CA GLU A 545 6.69 -41.25 -22.22
C GLU A 545 5.48 -40.45 -22.70
N GLU A 546 4.26 -40.85 -22.30
CA GLU A 546 3.06 -40.10 -22.63
C GLU A 546 3.09 -38.69 -22.02
N ILE A 547 3.45 -38.56 -20.74
CA ILE A 547 3.63 -37.26 -20.07
C ILE A 547 4.70 -36.42 -20.78
N LEU A 548 5.86 -37.02 -21.09
CA LEU A 548 6.94 -36.32 -21.79
C LEU A 548 6.53 -35.83 -23.19
N SER A 549 5.73 -36.62 -23.91
CA SER A 549 5.29 -36.28 -25.26
C SER A 549 4.34 -35.09 -25.30
N ARG A 550 3.45 -34.96 -24.29
CA ARG A 550 2.43 -33.92 -24.24
C ARG A 550 2.89 -32.63 -23.57
N THR A 551 3.80 -32.73 -22.60
CA THR A 551 4.17 -31.57 -21.77
C THR A 551 5.15 -30.62 -22.44
N GLU A 552 5.79 -31.07 -23.53
CA GLU A 552 6.80 -30.35 -24.32
C GLU A 552 7.91 -29.71 -23.45
N GLY A 553 8.16 -30.25 -22.25
CA GLY A 553 9.17 -29.75 -21.30
C GLY A 553 8.79 -28.52 -20.49
N VAL A 554 7.51 -28.10 -20.45
CA VAL A 554 7.06 -27.01 -19.56
C VAL A 554 6.95 -27.55 -18.12
N PRO A 555 7.76 -27.08 -17.14
CA PRO A 555 7.83 -27.68 -15.80
C PRO A 555 6.48 -27.77 -15.08
N LEU A 556 5.70 -26.69 -15.10
CA LEU A 556 4.37 -26.69 -14.47
C LEU A 556 3.44 -27.73 -15.11
N PHE A 557 3.51 -27.91 -16.43
CA PHE A 557 2.68 -28.90 -17.11
C PHE A 557 3.13 -30.33 -16.79
N VAL A 558 4.44 -30.57 -16.71
CA VAL A 558 4.99 -31.85 -16.25
C VAL A 558 4.46 -32.21 -14.86
N GLU A 559 4.53 -31.27 -13.92
CA GLU A 559 4.08 -31.47 -12.55
C GLU A 559 2.56 -31.72 -12.46
N GLU A 560 1.76 -30.86 -13.09
CA GLU A 560 0.30 -30.95 -13.01
C GLU A 560 -0.26 -32.16 -13.75
N LEU A 561 0.30 -32.53 -14.91
CA LEU A 561 -0.13 -33.74 -15.63
C LEU A 561 0.22 -35.01 -14.83
N THR A 562 1.37 -35.02 -14.15
CA THR A 562 1.77 -36.13 -13.28
C THR A 562 0.79 -36.29 -12.12
N LYS A 563 0.41 -35.20 -11.44
CA LYS A 563 -0.59 -35.22 -10.35
C LYS A 563 -1.96 -35.68 -10.84
N VAL A 564 -2.43 -35.12 -11.96
CA VAL A 564 -3.71 -35.48 -12.60
C VAL A 564 -3.80 -36.98 -12.86
N ILE A 565 -2.70 -37.58 -13.32
CA ILE A 565 -2.60 -39.00 -13.58
C ILE A 565 -2.62 -39.79 -12.27
N LEU A 566 -1.82 -39.42 -11.26
CA LEU A 566 -1.78 -40.10 -9.95
C LEU A 566 -3.13 -40.06 -9.22
N GLU A 567 -3.87 -38.96 -9.36
CA GLU A 567 -5.21 -38.76 -8.79
C GLU A 567 -6.32 -39.46 -9.60
N SER A 568 -5.99 -40.18 -10.67
CA SER A 568 -6.98 -40.85 -11.54
C SER A 568 -7.37 -42.24 -11.01
N PRO A 569 -8.66 -42.64 -11.07
CA PRO A 569 -9.12 -43.94 -10.59
C PRO A 569 -8.67 -45.15 -11.44
N ILE A 570 -7.80 -44.92 -12.43
CA ILE A 570 -7.26 -45.97 -13.31
C ILE A 570 -6.20 -46.86 -12.63
N TRP A 571 -5.74 -46.49 -11.44
CA TRP A 571 -4.72 -47.23 -10.70
C TRP A 571 -5.32 -48.25 -9.74
N LYS A 572 -4.74 -49.46 -9.71
CA LYS A 572 -4.99 -50.46 -8.65
C LYS A 572 -3.79 -50.51 -7.70
N ALA A 573 -4.08 -50.52 -6.41
CA ALA A 573 -3.08 -50.78 -5.37
C ALA A 573 -2.64 -52.25 -5.44
N THR A 574 -1.35 -52.49 -5.71
CA THR A 574 -0.78 -53.83 -5.69
C THR A 574 -0.48 -54.23 -4.24
N THR A 575 -0.54 -55.53 -3.90
CA THR A 575 -0.38 -56.05 -2.53
C THR A 575 1.07 -56.02 -1.98
N GLY A 576 1.85 -55.01 -2.35
CA GLY A 576 3.21 -54.75 -1.89
C GLY A 576 3.54 -53.26 -2.04
N ARG A 577 4.39 -52.72 -1.15
CA ARG A 577 4.72 -51.29 -1.03
C ARG A 577 4.99 -50.62 -2.39
N GLY A 578 4.14 -49.66 -2.78
CA GLY A 578 4.50 -48.54 -3.68
C GLY A 578 4.22 -48.66 -5.17
N ASP A 579 3.89 -49.85 -5.69
CA ASP A 579 3.67 -50.03 -7.14
C ASP A 579 2.18 -49.90 -7.49
N LEU A 580 1.84 -48.98 -8.41
CA LEU A 580 0.50 -48.86 -9.00
C LEU A 580 0.47 -49.63 -10.33
N GLU A 581 -0.39 -50.64 -10.44
CA GLU A 581 -0.67 -51.28 -11.73
C GLU A 581 -1.86 -50.58 -12.42
N LEU A 582 -1.69 -50.33 -13.72
CA LEU A 582 -2.74 -49.81 -14.59
C LEU A 582 -3.88 -50.83 -14.70
N SER A 583 -5.11 -50.40 -14.43
CA SER A 583 -6.33 -51.20 -14.67
C SER A 583 -6.66 -51.25 -16.16
N GLY A 584 -5.82 -51.91 -16.96
CA GLY A 584 -5.98 -52.03 -18.41
C GLY A 584 -5.25 -50.94 -19.23
N PRO A 585 -5.44 -50.89 -20.56
CA PRO A 585 -4.78 -49.91 -21.43
C PRO A 585 -5.21 -48.47 -21.09
N LEU A 586 -4.26 -47.53 -21.11
CA LEU A 586 -4.53 -46.09 -20.93
C LEU A 586 -5.57 -45.63 -21.97
N PRO A 587 -6.77 -45.15 -21.57
CA PRO A 587 -7.73 -44.61 -22.51
C PRO A 587 -7.12 -43.35 -23.18
N PRO A 588 -7.12 -43.25 -24.52
CA PRO A 588 -6.58 -42.08 -25.22
C PRO A 588 -7.23 -40.74 -24.80
N LEU A 589 -8.47 -40.81 -24.34
CA LEU A 589 -9.32 -39.69 -23.91
C LEU A 589 -9.16 -39.27 -22.43
N ALA A 590 -8.40 -40.01 -21.61
CA ALA A 590 -8.30 -39.74 -20.16
C ALA A 590 -7.16 -38.80 -19.76
N ILE A 591 -6.24 -38.50 -20.68
CA ILE A 591 -5.08 -37.64 -20.43
C ILE A 591 -5.34 -36.29 -21.12
N PRO A 592 -5.28 -35.17 -20.39
CA PRO A 592 -5.37 -33.82 -20.95
C PRO A 592 -4.38 -33.57 -22.10
N ALA A 593 -4.78 -32.82 -23.13
CA ALA A 593 -3.92 -32.48 -24.26
C ALA A 593 -3.06 -31.23 -23.98
N THR A 594 -3.58 -30.31 -23.17
CA THR A 594 -2.92 -29.05 -22.83
C THR A 594 -2.77 -28.85 -21.31
N LEU A 595 -1.92 -27.90 -20.91
CA LEU A 595 -1.80 -27.47 -19.51
C LEU A 595 -3.13 -26.95 -18.97
N GLU A 596 -3.88 -26.20 -19.78
CA GLU A 596 -5.19 -25.68 -19.41
C GLU A 596 -6.19 -26.81 -19.14
N ASP A 597 -6.27 -27.80 -20.04
CA ASP A 597 -7.10 -29.00 -19.86
C ASP A 597 -6.71 -29.76 -18.57
N SER A 598 -5.41 -29.82 -18.26
CA SER A 598 -4.90 -30.49 -17.06
C SER A 598 -5.33 -29.78 -15.78
N LEU A 599 -5.25 -28.44 -15.77
CA LEU A 599 -5.68 -27.62 -14.64
C LEU A 599 -7.21 -27.67 -14.47
N MET A 600 -7.96 -27.65 -15.56
CA MET A 600 -9.42 -27.78 -15.54
C MET A 600 -9.86 -29.15 -15.02
N ALA A 601 -9.29 -30.24 -15.52
CA ALA A 601 -9.60 -31.60 -15.07
C ALA A 601 -9.30 -31.82 -13.58
N ARG A 602 -8.34 -31.07 -13.04
CA ARG A 602 -8.02 -31.07 -11.61
C ARG A 602 -9.05 -30.30 -10.79
N LEU A 603 -9.45 -29.11 -11.23
CA LEU A 603 -10.51 -28.33 -10.59
C LEU A 603 -11.87 -29.04 -10.64
N ASP A 604 -12.19 -29.75 -11.71
CA ASP A 604 -13.44 -30.52 -11.86
C ASP A 604 -13.57 -31.65 -10.83
N ARG A 605 -12.45 -32.26 -10.42
CA ARG A 605 -12.43 -33.28 -9.37
C ARG A 605 -12.66 -32.71 -7.97
N LEU A 606 -12.57 -31.38 -7.81
CA LEU A 606 -12.80 -30.67 -6.55
C LEU A 606 -14.22 -30.09 -6.49
N ALA A 607 -15.22 -30.86 -6.94
CA ALA A 607 -16.55 -30.37 -7.31
C ALA A 607 -17.40 -29.62 -6.24
N PRO A 608 -17.18 -29.67 -4.91
CA PRO A 608 -17.77 -28.70 -3.98
C PRO A 608 -16.91 -27.43 -3.78
N ALA A 609 -15.60 -27.52 -4.00
CA ALA A 609 -14.65 -26.42 -3.76
C ALA A 609 -14.31 -25.61 -5.02
N ARG A 610 -14.67 -26.11 -6.21
CA ARG A 610 -14.48 -25.44 -7.49
C ARG A 610 -15.13 -24.05 -7.51
N GLU A 611 -16.34 -23.91 -7.00
CA GLU A 611 -17.04 -22.61 -6.98
C GLU A 611 -16.28 -21.58 -6.12
N VAL A 612 -15.77 -22.00 -4.95
CA VAL A 612 -14.93 -21.15 -4.09
C VAL A 612 -13.64 -20.74 -4.82
N ALA A 613 -12.99 -21.66 -5.53
CA ALA A 613 -11.81 -21.34 -6.35
C ALA A 613 -12.13 -20.36 -7.49
N GLN A 614 -13.30 -20.48 -8.13
CA GLN A 614 -13.75 -19.57 -9.18
C GLN A 614 -14.03 -18.14 -8.65
N ILE A 615 -14.69 -18.03 -7.48
CA ILE A 615 -14.93 -16.75 -6.81
C ILE A 615 -13.59 -16.11 -6.42
N ALA A 616 -12.71 -16.88 -5.77
CA ALA A 616 -11.37 -16.44 -5.40
C ALA A 616 -10.57 -15.97 -6.62
N ALA A 617 -10.67 -16.66 -7.76
CA ALA A 617 -9.99 -16.30 -8.99
C ALA A 617 -10.42 -14.95 -9.57
N CYS A 618 -11.69 -14.55 -9.37
CA CYS A 618 -12.20 -13.24 -9.76
C CYS A 618 -11.70 -12.10 -8.86
N ILE A 619 -11.40 -12.38 -7.59
CA ILE A 619 -10.85 -11.38 -6.66
C ILE A 619 -9.37 -11.13 -6.99
N GLY A 620 -8.62 -12.20 -7.23
CA GLY A 620 -7.22 -12.10 -7.64
C GLY A 620 -6.37 -13.27 -7.16
N ARG A 621 -5.05 -13.14 -7.32
CA ARG A 621 -4.10 -14.18 -6.88
C ARG A 621 -4.05 -14.30 -5.35
N GLU A 622 -4.32 -13.21 -4.65
CA GLU A 622 -4.35 -13.11 -3.19
C GLU A 622 -5.71 -12.54 -2.81
N PHE A 623 -6.35 -13.14 -1.81
CA PHE A 623 -7.72 -12.79 -1.44
C PHE A 623 -7.96 -13.04 0.04
N ASP A 624 -8.85 -12.24 0.62
CA ASP A 624 -9.24 -12.36 2.03
C ASP A 624 -10.45 -13.28 2.18
N GLU A 625 -10.46 -14.10 3.24
CA GLU A 625 -11.57 -15.02 3.51
C GLU A 625 -12.90 -14.28 3.64
N ASP A 626 -12.90 -13.11 4.31
CA ASP A 626 -14.11 -12.32 4.55
C ASP A 626 -14.80 -11.89 3.25
N VAL A 627 -14.01 -11.56 2.21
CA VAL A 627 -14.54 -11.15 0.90
C VAL A 627 -15.14 -12.36 0.18
N VAL A 628 -14.45 -13.51 0.21
CA VAL A 628 -14.98 -14.76 -0.35
C VAL A 628 -16.25 -15.18 0.39
N ARG A 629 -16.27 -15.08 1.73
CA ARG A 629 -17.42 -15.42 2.58
C ARG A 629 -18.65 -14.59 2.23
N ALA A 630 -18.47 -13.31 1.96
CA ALA A 630 -19.56 -12.43 1.54
C ALA A 630 -20.17 -12.78 0.16
N ILE A 631 -19.42 -13.50 -0.69
CA ILE A 631 -19.79 -13.79 -2.08
C ILE A 631 -20.16 -15.27 -2.30
N ALA A 632 -19.58 -16.20 -1.53
CA ALA A 632 -19.80 -17.63 -1.71
C ALA A 632 -21.26 -18.05 -1.51
N GLY A 633 -22.01 -17.34 -0.64
CA GLY A 633 -23.43 -17.62 -0.43
C GLY A 633 -23.72 -18.98 0.23
N CYS A 634 -22.70 -19.65 0.76
CA CYS A 634 -22.79 -20.92 1.49
C CYS A 634 -22.56 -20.73 3.01
N PRO A 635 -22.95 -21.70 3.85
CA PRO A 635 -22.65 -21.69 5.29
C PRO A 635 -21.15 -21.67 5.57
N GLU A 636 -20.75 -21.06 6.69
CA GLU A 636 -19.34 -20.88 7.06
C GLU A 636 -18.56 -22.21 7.17
N SER A 637 -19.20 -23.26 7.72
CA SER A 637 -18.59 -24.59 7.79
C SER A 637 -18.28 -25.19 6.41
N GLN A 638 -19.16 -24.97 5.43
CA GLN A 638 -18.97 -25.46 4.06
C GLN A 638 -17.87 -24.69 3.33
N LEU A 639 -17.77 -23.37 3.57
CA LEU A 639 -16.67 -22.56 3.03
C LEU A 639 -15.32 -23.00 3.61
N ALA A 640 -15.24 -23.24 4.91
CA ALA A 640 -14.04 -23.72 5.58
C ALA A 640 -13.58 -25.06 4.99
N GLU A 641 -14.49 -26.04 4.88
CA GLU A 641 -14.21 -27.34 4.24
C GLU A 641 -13.72 -27.18 2.79
N ALA A 642 -14.34 -26.29 2.01
CA ALA A 642 -13.92 -26.04 0.64
C ALA A 642 -12.51 -25.42 0.55
N LEU A 643 -12.20 -24.44 1.41
CA LEU A 643 -10.88 -23.82 1.48
C LEU A 643 -9.81 -24.81 1.93
N ASP A 644 -10.12 -25.67 2.90
CA ASP A 644 -9.23 -26.74 3.37
C ASP A 644 -8.98 -27.78 2.27
N LEU A 645 -10.02 -28.20 1.53
CA LEU A 645 -9.87 -29.07 0.36
C LEU A 645 -8.98 -28.45 -0.73
N LEU A 646 -9.10 -27.15 -1.01
CA LEU A 646 -8.24 -26.45 -1.98
C LEU A 646 -6.79 -26.34 -1.48
N CYS A 647 -6.57 -26.18 -0.17
CA CYS A 647 -5.25 -26.20 0.45
C CYS A 647 -4.60 -27.59 0.37
N LEU A 648 -5.34 -28.64 0.74
CA LEU A 648 -4.92 -30.05 0.66
C LEU A 648 -4.59 -30.45 -0.78
N ALA A 649 -5.42 -30.04 -1.73
CA ALA A 649 -5.17 -30.22 -3.16
C ALA A 649 -4.04 -29.30 -3.68
N GLY A 650 -3.46 -28.41 -2.86
CA GLY A 650 -2.37 -27.53 -3.26
C GLY A 650 -2.74 -26.54 -4.37
N VAL A 651 -4.03 -26.24 -4.55
CA VAL A 651 -4.52 -25.20 -5.48
C VAL A 651 -4.25 -23.83 -4.89
N ILE A 652 -4.59 -23.68 -3.60
CA ILE A 652 -4.33 -22.49 -2.81
C ILE A 652 -3.45 -22.82 -1.61
N GLN A 653 -3.05 -21.79 -0.89
CA GLN A 653 -2.35 -21.87 0.38
C GLN A 653 -2.90 -20.81 1.32
N ARG A 654 -3.11 -21.18 2.58
CA ARG A 654 -3.54 -20.27 3.65
C ARG A 654 -2.38 -19.34 4.04
N ARG A 655 -2.71 -18.10 4.38
CA ARG A 655 -1.81 -17.00 4.75
C ARG A 655 -2.35 -16.25 5.96
N GLY A 656 -1.45 -15.60 6.70
CA GLY A 656 -1.81 -14.77 7.84
C GLY A 656 -1.94 -15.56 9.15
N THR A 657 -2.22 -14.84 10.22
CA THR A 657 -2.39 -15.38 11.57
C THR A 657 -3.87 -15.37 11.96
N PRO A 658 -4.39 -16.41 12.63
CA PRO A 658 -5.73 -16.38 13.21
C PRO A 658 -5.98 -15.08 14.00
N PRO A 659 -7.20 -14.51 13.97
CA PRO A 659 -8.44 -15.05 13.38
C PRO A 659 -8.68 -14.66 11.91
N HIS A 660 -7.77 -13.92 11.26
CA HIS A 660 -7.97 -13.45 9.88
C HIS A 660 -7.04 -14.17 8.91
N HIS A 661 -7.61 -15.10 8.13
CA HIS A 661 -6.92 -15.80 7.07
C HIS A 661 -7.02 -15.02 5.75
N ALA A 662 -5.86 -14.80 5.13
CA ALA A 662 -5.78 -14.53 3.69
C ALA A 662 -5.41 -15.84 2.98
N TYR A 663 -5.67 -15.94 1.69
CA TYR A 663 -5.27 -17.08 0.88
C TYR A 663 -4.59 -16.61 -0.39
N SER A 664 -3.87 -17.52 -1.04
CA SER A 664 -3.41 -17.27 -2.40
C SER A 664 -3.31 -18.52 -3.22
N PHE A 665 -3.47 -18.37 -4.53
CA PHE A 665 -3.15 -19.43 -5.48
C PHE A 665 -1.65 -19.69 -5.51
N LYS A 666 -1.26 -20.97 -5.46
CA LYS A 666 0.16 -21.37 -5.59
C LYS A 666 0.74 -20.92 -6.94
N HIS A 667 -0.05 -21.05 -8.01
CA HIS A 667 0.33 -20.65 -9.36
C HIS A 667 -0.70 -19.70 -9.99
N ALA A 668 -0.23 -18.65 -10.66
CA ALA A 668 -1.11 -17.72 -11.38
C ALA A 668 -1.93 -18.42 -12.48
N LEU A 669 -1.36 -19.43 -13.15
CA LEU A 669 -2.06 -20.20 -14.17
C LEU A 669 -3.21 -21.05 -13.61
N VAL A 670 -3.13 -21.48 -12.35
CA VAL A 670 -4.24 -22.21 -11.68
C VAL A 670 -5.40 -21.26 -11.43
N ARG A 671 -5.12 -20.03 -10.99
CA ARG A 671 -6.13 -18.96 -10.91
C ARG A 671 -6.75 -18.70 -12.27
N ASP A 672 -5.94 -18.57 -13.32
CA ASP A 672 -6.42 -18.27 -14.68
C ASP A 672 -7.32 -19.39 -15.21
N ALA A 673 -6.95 -20.65 -14.98
CA ALA A 673 -7.78 -21.80 -15.31
C ALA A 673 -9.11 -21.79 -14.52
N ALA A 674 -9.07 -21.50 -13.22
CA ALA A 674 -10.29 -21.37 -12.42
C ALA A 674 -11.22 -20.26 -12.97
N TYR A 675 -10.68 -19.08 -13.28
CA TYR A 675 -11.45 -17.99 -13.90
C TYR A 675 -12.00 -18.38 -15.29
N ALA A 676 -11.20 -19.07 -16.12
CA ALA A 676 -11.61 -19.51 -17.45
C ALA A 676 -12.80 -20.49 -17.41
N THR A 677 -12.96 -21.28 -16.35
CA THR A 677 -14.10 -22.20 -16.21
C THR A 677 -15.42 -21.54 -15.80
N LEU A 678 -15.45 -20.23 -15.54
CA LEU A 678 -16.67 -19.50 -15.21
C LEU A 678 -17.61 -19.37 -16.41
N LEU A 679 -18.90 -19.65 -16.20
CA LEU A 679 -19.96 -19.35 -17.16
C LEU A 679 -20.04 -17.85 -17.44
N ARG A 680 -20.48 -17.48 -18.65
CA ARG A 680 -20.65 -16.07 -19.05
C ARG A 680 -21.53 -15.27 -18.07
N SER A 681 -22.61 -15.86 -17.56
CA SER A 681 -23.49 -15.25 -16.56
C SER A 681 -22.73 -14.94 -15.25
N SER A 682 -21.93 -15.89 -14.76
CA SER A 682 -21.13 -15.72 -13.55
C SER A 682 -20.01 -14.70 -13.74
N ARG A 683 -19.36 -14.65 -14.91
CA ARG A 683 -18.35 -13.61 -15.23
C ARG A 683 -18.93 -12.20 -15.23
N GLN A 684 -20.22 -12.04 -15.49
CA GLN A 684 -20.90 -10.74 -15.40
C GLN A 684 -21.37 -10.41 -13.98
N GLN A 685 -21.84 -11.41 -13.22
CA GLN A 685 -22.43 -11.19 -11.89
C GLN A 685 -21.39 -11.11 -10.75
N LEU A 686 -20.33 -11.93 -10.82
CA LEU A 686 -19.34 -12.03 -9.74
C LEU A 686 -18.57 -10.72 -9.52
N PRO A 687 -18.06 -10.03 -10.56
CA PRO A 687 -17.34 -8.78 -10.34
C PRO A 687 -18.21 -7.72 -9.63
N ALA A 688 -19.52 -7.68 -9.90
CA ALA A 688 -20.44 -6.73 -9.25
C ALA A 688 -20.56 -7.03 -7.75
N ARG A 689 -20.64 -8.31 -7.40
CA ARG A 689 -20.68 -8.78 -6.01
C ARG A 689 -19.35 -8.53 -5.30
N ILE A 690 -18.22 -8.67 -6.00
CA ILE A 690 -16.89 -8.33 -5.47
C ILE A 690 -16.79 -6.84 -5.16
N ALA A 691 -17.17 -5.98 -6.10
CA ALA A 691 -17.16 -4.53 -5.90
C ALA A 691 -18.01 -4.13 -4.68
N GLN A 692 -19.24 -4.65 -4.57
CA GLN A 692 -20.13 -4.40 -3.44
C GLN A 692 -19.58 -4.94 -2.10
N ALA A 693 -18.91 -6.11 -2.12
CA ALA A 693 -18.28 -6.67 -0.94
C ALA A 693 -17.09 -5.80 -0.47
N ILE A 694 -16.26 -5.32 -1.39
CA ILE A 694 -15.15 -4.39 -1.07
C ILE A 694 -15.70 -3.09 -0.49
N GLU A 695 -16.72 -2.48 -1.11
CA GLU A 695 -17.34 -1.25 -0.60
C GLU A 695 -17.86 -1.38 0.83
N ARG A 696 -18.52 -2.51 1.14
CA ARG A 696 -19.15 -2.74 2.44
C ARG A 696 -18.14 -3.14 3.52
N LEU A 697 -17.23 -4.06 3.20
CA LEU A 697 -16.35 -4.69 4.18
C LEU A 697 -15.00 -3.99 4.29
N ARG A 698 -14.56 -3.32 3.22
CA ARG A 698 -13.23 -2.71 3.06
C ARG A 698 -13.31 -1.28 2.49
N PRO A 699 -14.07 -0.35 3.14
CA PRO A 699 -14.21 1.02 2.65
C PRO A 699 -12.87 1.76 2.54
N GLU A 700 -11.87 1.39 3.35
CA GLU A 700 -10.52 1.94 3.27
C GLU A 700 -9.79 1.54 1.99
N ILE A 701 -10.02 0.32 1.45
CA ILE A 701 -9.49 -0.09 0.15
C ILE A 701 -10.22 0.66 -0.96
N ALA A 702 -11.56 0.74 -0.89
CA ALA A 702 -12.35 1.45 -1.90
C ALA A 702 -11.98 2.93 -2.01
N ALA A 703 -11.57 3.56 -0.90
CA ALA A 703 -11.08 4.94 -0.89
C ALA A 703 -9.61 5.07 -1.35
N ALA A 704 -8.74 4.13 -0.97
CA ALA A 704 -7.31 4.20 -1.29
C ALA A 704 -6.96 3.73 -2.70
N GLN A 705 -7.79 2.84 -3.27
CA GLN A 705 -7.64 2.18 -4.57
C GLN A 705 -9.00 2.08 -5.31
N PRO A 706 -9.69 3.20 -5.55
CA PRO A 706 -10.99 3.22 -6.23
C PRO A 706 -10.97 2.59 -7.63
N GLU A 707 -9.82 2.58 -8.31
CA GLU A 707 -9.63 1.96 -9.62
C GLU A 707 -9.91 0.45 -9.62
N ILE A 708 -9.65 -0.24 -8.51
CA ILE A 708 -9.93 -1.68 -8.38
C ILE A 708 -11.44 -1.93 -8.35
N VAL A 709 -12.17 -1.09 -7.61
CA VAL A 709 -13.63 -1.14 -7.55
C VAL A 709 -14.23 -0.77 -8.91
N ALA A 710 -13.67 0.25 -9.57
CA ALA A 710 -14.07 0.63 -10.92
C ALA A 710 -13.90 -0.53 -11.92
N HIS A 711 -12.75 -1.22 -11.90
CA HIS A 711 -12.48 -2.36 -12.77
C HIS A 711 -13.55 -3.45 -12.64
N HIS A 712 -13.91 -3.81 -11.40
CA HIS A 712 -14.96 -4.80 -11.17
C HIS A 712 -16.35 -4.35 -11.66
N PHE A 713 -16.71 -3.07 -11.53
CA PHE A 713 -17.97 -2.56 -12.12
C PHE A 713 -17.94 -2.53 -13.65
N ILE A 714 -16.78 -2.26 -14.26
CA ILE A 714 -16.60 -2.31 -15.72
C ILE A 714 -16.80 -3.74 -16.23
N GLU A 715 -16.14 -4.72 -15.61
CA GLU A 715 -16.29 -6.15 -15.97
C GLU A 715 -17.75 -6.63 -15.83
N SER A 716 -18.50 -6.03 -14.90
CA SER A 716 -19.92 -6.34 -14.67
C SER A 716 -20.88 -5.70 -15.67
N GLY A 717 -20.42 -4.81 -16.52
CA GLY A 717 -21.30 -4.00 -17.37
C GLY A 717 -22.16 -3.00 -16.58
N LEU A 718 -21.66 -2.47 -15.46
CA LEU A 718 -22.33 -1.45 -14.64
C LEU A 718 -21.63 -0.08 -14.77
N PRO A 719 -21.75 0.59 -15.94
CA PRO A 719 -20.98 1.81 -16.22
C PRO A 719 -21.30 2.96 -15.26
N ASP A 720 -22.52 3.07 -14.74
CA ASP A 720 -22.93 4.13 -13.80
C ASP A 720 -22.13 4.11 -12.50
N ARG A 721 -21.93 2.91 -11.95
CA ARG A 721 -21.12 2.71 -10.75
C ARG A 721 -19.64 2.88 -11.09
N ALA A 722 -19.19 2.34 -12.22
CA ALA A 722 -17.80 2.46 -12.65
C ALA A 722 -17.36 3.93 -12.79
N THR A 723 -18.17 4.80 -13.40
CA THR A 723 -17.80 6.22 -13.61
C THR A 723 -17.57 6.98 -12.31
N ILE A 724 -18.29 6.65 -11.23
CA ILE A 724 -18.08 7.26 -9.91
C ILE A 724 -16.68 6.92 -9.38
N TYR A 725 -16.29 5.66 -9.47
CA TYR A 725 -14.99 5.19 -8.98
C TYR A 725 -13.83 5.59 -9.91
N LEU A 726 -14.03 5.62 -11.23
CA LEU A 726 -13.03 6.15 -12.17
C LEU A 726 -12.76 7.64 -11.93
N MET A 727 -13.79 8.43 -11.61
CA MET A 727 -13.62 9.84 -11.22
C MET A 727 -12.83 9.98 -9.93
N ALA A 728 -13.15 9.16 -8.92
CA ALA A 728 -12.38 9.14 -7.67
C ALA A 728 -10.92 8.72 -7.92
N ALA A 729 -10.68 7.72 -8.76
CA ALA A 729 -9.36 7.25 -9.14
C ALA A 729 -8.57 8.33 -9.90
N GLY A 730 -9.18 8.99 -10.88
CA GLY A 730 -8.56 10.10 -11.61
C GLY A 730 -8.16 11.27 -10.71
N ARG A 731 -9.03 11.66 -9.77
CA ARG A 731 -8.72 12.70 -8.77
C ARG A 731 -7.60 12.27 -7.83
N LEU A 732 -7.64 11.03 -7.33
CA LEU A 732 -6.62 10.50 -6.44
C LEU A 732 -5.26 10.38 -7.13
N ALA A 733 -5.23 9.89 -8.38
CA ALA A 733 -4.03 9.81 -9.20
C ALA A 733 -3.48 11.20 -9.54
N LYS A 734 -4.33 12.17 -9.90
CA LYS A 734 -3.93 13.57 -10.10
C LYS A 734 -3.33 14.17 -8.82
N ALA A 735 -3.95 13.93 -7.66
CA ALA A 735 -3.46 14.38 -6.35
C ALA A 735 -2.12 13.72 -5.97
N ARG A 736 -1.89 12.47 -6.38
CA ARG A 736 -0.63 11.72 -6.21
C ARG A 736 0.39 11.95 -7.33
N HIS A 737 0.05 12.78 -8.33
CA HIS A 737 0.90 13.13 -9.49
C HIS A 737 1.28 11.93 -10.37
N ALA A 738 0.38 10.94 -10.40
CA ALA A 738 0.40 9.82 -11.31
C ALA A 738 -0.36 10.21 -12.58
N VAL A 739 0.26 11.04 -13.43
CA VAL A 739 -0.38 11.66 -14.60
C VAL A 739 -0.89 10.60 -15.57
N SER A 740 -0.07 9.62 -15.94
CA SER A 740 -0.44 8.55 -16.87
C SER A 740 -1.63 7.74 -16.37
N GLU A 741 -1.63 7.40 -15.08
CA GLU A 741 -2.74 6.70 -14.43
C GLU A 741 -3.98 7.59 -14.41
N ALA A 742 -3.87 8.87 -14.01
CA ALA A 742 -4.98 9.80 -14.00
C ALA A 742 -5.62 9.95 -15.38
N VAL A 743 -4.81 10.12 -16.43
CA VAL A 743 -5.26 10.18 -17.82
C VAL A 743 -5.97 8.88 -18.22
N SER A 744 -5.37 7.72 -17.94
CA SER A 744 -5.95 6.40 -18.23
C SER A 744 -7.33 6.21 -17.59
N GLN A 745 -7.47 6.57 -16.31
CA GLN A 745 -8.73 6.48 -15.57
C GLN A 745 -9.79 7.44 -16.11
N LEU A 746 -9.42 8.70 -16.39
CA LEU A 746 -10.33 9.73 -16.88
C LEU A 746 -10.76 9.49 -18.33
N GLU A 747 -9.87 9.01 -19.20
CA GLU A 747 -10.21 8.60 -20.56
C GLU A 747 -11.13 7.38 -20.58
N MET A 748 -10.91 6.41 -19.69
CA MET A 748 -11.85 5.29 -19.52
C MET A 748 -13.22 5.78 -19.04
N CYS A 749 -13.25 6.74 -18.11
CA CYS A 749 -14.48 7.36 -17.63
C CYS A 749 -15.25 8.02 -18.78
N LEU A 750 -14.56 8.82 -19.61
CA LEU A 750 -15.13 9.44 -20.80
C LEU A 750 -15.66 8.43 -21.82
N ARG A 751 -14.96 7.31 -22.04
CA ARG A 751 -15.44 6.25 -22.94
C ARG A 751 -16.75 5.64 -22.43
N LEU A 752 -16.86 5.40 -21.12
CA LEU A 752 -18.06 4.83 -20.51
C LEU A 752 -19.23 5.81 -20.45
N THR A 753 -18.99 7.12 -20.32
CA THR A 753 -20.06 8.12 -20.42
C THR A 753 -20.54 8.30 -21.86
N ALA A 754 -19.61 8.28 -22.84
CA ALA A 754 -19.94 8.43 -24.26
C ALA A 754 -20.69 7.21 -24.84
N SER A 755 -20.38 5.98 -24.39
CA SER A 755 -21.07 4.76 -24.86
C SER A 755 -22.54 4.68 -24.42
N ARG A 756 -22.98 5.51 -23.47
CA ARG A 756 -24.40 5.61 -23.04
C ARG A 756 -25.32 6.28 -24.06
N GLN A 757 -24.79 6.82 -25.16
CA GLN A 757 -25.59 7.54 -26.17
C GLN A 757 -26.70 6.71 -26.85
N GLY A 758 -26.83 5.40 -26.54
CA GLY A 758 -27.89 4.51 -27.03
C GLY A 758 -28.95 4.06 -26.01
N ASP A 759 -28.78 4.29 -24.71
CA ASP A 759 -29.73 3.87 -23.66
C ASP A 759 -30.63 5.03 -23.21
N ALA A 760 -31.86 4.73 -22.76
CA ALA A 760 -32.91 5.70 -22.42
C ALA A 760 -32.59 6.68 -21.26
N ALA A 761 -31.39 6.63 -20.69
CA ALA A 761 -30.93 7.54 -19.64
C ALA A 761 -30.19 8.75 -20.25
N PRO A 762 -30.46 9.99 -19.80
CA PRO A 762 -29.72 11.16 -20.28
C PRO A 762 -28.22 11.01 -19.96
N PRO A 763 -27.31 11.41 -20.87
CA PRO A 763 -25.88 11.36 -20.63
C PRO A 763 -25.52 12.20 -19.40
N ASP A 764 -24.63 11.68 -18.55
CA ASP A 764 -24.09 12.39 -17.38
C ASP A 764 -23.10 13.46 -17.83
N ARG A 765 -23.64 14.54 -18.39
CA ARG A 765 -22.89 15.69 -18.93
C ARG A 765 -22.00 16.34 -17.88
N ARG A 766 -22.40 16.29 -16.61
CA ARG A 766 -21.63 16.85 -15.51
C ARG A 766 -20.34 16.05 -15.30
N THR A 767 -20.42 14.73 -15.19
CA THR A 767 -19.23 13.89 -15.06
C THR A 767 -18.34 13.99 -16.28
N GLU A 768 -18.91 13.99 -17.49
CA GLU A 768 -18.13 14.15 -18.72
C GLU A 768 -17.37 15.50 -18.76
N ARG A 769 -18.04 16.60 -18.38
CA ARG A 769 -17.43 17.92 -18.27
C ARG A 769 -16.31 17.95 -17.23
N GLU A 770 -16.54 17.40 -16.04
CA GLU A 770 -15.51 17.34 -15.00
C GLU A 770 -14.30 16.48 -15.42
N CYS A 771 -14.50 15.36 -16.13
CA CYS A 771 -13.41 14.58 -16.72
C CYS A 771 -12.59 15.40 -17.71
N LEU A 772 -13.25 16.11 -18.63
CA LEU A 772 -12.59 16.92 -19.65
C LEU A 772 -11.81 18.08 -19.04
N LEU A 773 -12.34 18.75 -18.01
CA LEU A 773 -11.59 19.78 -17.28
C LEU A 773 -10.31 19.19 -16.67
N MET A 774 -10.41 18.06 -15.95
CA MET A 774 -9.22 17.44 -15.35
C MET A 774 -8.20 16.94 -16.38
N LEU A 775 -8.65 16.40 -17.52
CA LEU A 775 -7.76 16.02 -18.62
C LEU A 775 -7.10 17.23 -19.28
N GLY A 776 -7.83 18.34 -19.38
CA GLY A 776 -7.29 19.63 -19.80
C GLY A 776 -6.20 20.11 -18.86
N ASP A 777 -6.44 20.08 -17.54
CA ASP A 777 -5.45 20.47 -16.53
C ASP A 777 -4.18 19.61 -16.64
N LEU A 778 -4.35 18.27 -16.75
CA LEU A 778 -3.24 17.34 -16.86
C LEU A 778 -2.41 17.56 -18.14
N ALA A 779 -3.07 17.83 -19.27
CA ALA A 779 -2.38 18.14 -20.54
C ALA A 779 -1.68 19.51 -20.50
N GLY A 780 -2.27 20.50 -19.81
CA GLY A 780 -1.67 21.82 -19.62
C GLY A 780 -0.37 21.77 -18.83
N VAL A 781 -0.32 20.92 -17.78
CA VAL A 781 0.90 20.67 -16.99
C VAL A 781 2.03 20.05 -17.83
N ASP A 782 1.70 19.23 -18.83
CA ASP A 782 2.66 18.63 -19.76
C ASP A 782 3.04 19.57 -20.93
N ASP A 783 2.63 20.85 -20.90
CA ASP A 783 2.83 21.87 -21.94
C ASP A 783 2.20 21.51 -23.30
N ASP A 784 1.25 20.56 -23.32
CA ASP A 784 0.45 20.19 -24.50
C ASP A 784 -0.84 21.01 -24.54
N LEU A 785 -0.68 22.30 -24.81
CA LEU A 785 -1.80 23.26 -24.84
C LEU A 785 -2.84 22.96 -25.90
N ASP A 786 -2.44 22.41 -27.04
CA ASP A 786 -3.38 22.09 -28.12
C ASP A 786 -4.33 20.98 -27.66
N ARG A 787 -3.79 19.94 -26.99
CA ARG A 787 -4.62 18.89 -26.37
C ARG A 787 -5.41 19.42 -25.18
N ALA A 788 -4.82 20.26 -24.32
CA ALA A 788 -5.51 20.86 -23.18
C ALA A 788 -6.73 21.68 -23.61
N ASN A 789 -6.53 22.60 -24.57
CA ASN A 789 -7.59 23.42 -25.15
C ASN A 789 -8.68 22.58 -25.82
N THR A 790 -8.30 21.50 -26.52
CA THR A 790 -9.28 20.57 -27.11
C THR A 790 -10.21 19.98 -26.03
N TYR A 791 -9.68 19.62 -24.86
CA TYR A 791 -10.50 19.15 -23.75
C TYR A 791 -11.36 20.25 -23.14
N TYR A 792 -10.81 21.44 -22.90
CA TYR A 792 -11.56 22.57 -22.36
C TYR A 792 -12.69 23.04 -23.29
N GLU A 793 -12.48 23.05 -24.60
CA GLU A 793 -13.51 23.39 -25.60
C GLU A 793 -14.66 22.37 -25.60
N ARG A 794 -14.33 21.07 -25.49
CA ARG A 794 -15.34 20.02 -25.31
C ARG A 794 -16.09 20.16 -23.98
N ALA A 795 -15.39 20.50 -22.89
CA ALA A 795 -16.01 20.76 -21.59
C ALA A 795 -16.98 21.95 -21.66
N MET A 796 -16.58 23.01 -22.37
CA MET A 796 -17.37 24.21 -22.60
C MET A 796 -18.64 23.92 -23.41
N ALA A 797 -18.56 23.04 -24.42
CA ALA A 797 -19.72 22.59 -25.20
C ALA A 797 -20.74 21.78 -24.37
N LEU A 798 -20.31 21.17 -23.26
CA LEU A 798 -21.13 20.40 -22.32
C LEU A 798 -21.59 21.21 -21.10
N ALA A 799 -21.39 22.53 -21.08
CA ALA A 799 -21.81 23.39 -19.98
C ALA A 799 -23.34 23.54 -19.92
N ASP A 800 -23.91 23.38 -18.71
CA ASP A 800 -25.37 23.48 -18.48
C ASP A 800 -25.82 24.92 -18.19
N ASN A 801 -24.89 25.78 -17.76
CA ASN A 801 -25.12 27.19 -17.45
C ASN A 801 -23.88 28.02 -17.82
N ASP A 802 -24.03 29.35 -17.79
CA ASP A 802 -22.95 30.25 -18.16
C ASP A 802 -21.76 30.19 -17.19
N ALA A 803 -21.98 29.89 -15.90
CA ALA A 803 -20.87 29.75 -14.94
C ALA A 803 -19.97 28.54 -15.26
N ASP A 804 -20.55 27.41 -15.65
CA ASP A 804 -19.81 26.23 -16.10
C ASP A 804 -19.07 26.50 -17.42
N ARG A 805 -19.71 27.25 -18.33
CA ARG A 805 -19.11 27.64 -19.61
C ARG A 805 -17.93 28.58 -19.40
N ASP A 806 -18.10 29.57 -18.52
CA ASP A 806 -17.09 30.56 -18.18
C ASP A 806 -15.90 29.88 -17.47
N ARG A 807 -16.16 28.94 -16.56
CA ARG A 807 -15.11 28.15 -15.92
C ARG A 807 -14.25 27.41 -16.95
N ALA A 808 -14.86 26.69 -17.90
CA ALA A 808 -14.12 25.98 -18.95
C ALA A 808 -13.41 26.96 -19.90
N ARG A 809 -14.07 28.06 -20.28
CA ARG A 809 -13.49 29.10 -21.14
C ARG A 809 -12.26 29.74 -20.51
N ASN A 810 -12.28 29.94 -19.19
CA ASN A 810 -11.20 30.58 -18.46
C ASN A 810 -9.95 29.70 -18.31
N CYS A 811 -10.07 28.39 -18.53
CA CYS A 811 -8.94 27.46 -18.60
C CYS A 811 -8.24 27.44 -19.97
N ILE A 812 -8.87 27.98 -21.03
CA ILE A 812 -8.30 27.95 -22.39
C ILE A 812 -7.12 28.94 -22.49
N HIS A 813 -6.03 28.49 -23.11
CA HIS A 813 -4.82 29.28 -23.33
C HIS A 813 -4.55 29.44 -24.83
N ARG A 814 -4.78 30.64 -25.37
CA ARG A 814 -4.74 30.86 -26.83
C ARG A 814 -3.43 31.49 -27.26
N PRO A 815 -2.58 30.80 -28.04
CA PRO A 815 -1.44 31.45 -28.69
C PRO A 815 -1.95 32.42 -29.77
N LYS A 816 -1.44 33.64 -29.74
CA LYS A 816 -1.66 34.68 -30.74
C LYS A 816 -0.34 35.28 -31.19
N TYR A 817 -0.40 36.02 -32.29
CA TYR A 817 0.77 36.54 -32.98
C TYR A 817 0.56 38.00 -33.34
N ALA A 818 1.52 38.85 -32.98
CA ALA A 818 1.66 40.20 -33.52
C ALA A 818 2.85 40.22 -34.50
N GLU A 819 2.80 41.10 -35.48
CA GLU A 819 3.92 41.32 -36.41
C GLU A 819 4.51 42.70 -36.17
N ARG A 820 5.84 42.77 -36.10
CA ARG A 820 6.56 44.04 -36.00
C ARG A 820 7.89 43.96 -36.73
N ASP A 821 8.10 44.87 -37.68
CA ASP A 821 9.33 44.97 -38.46
C ASP A 821 9.71 43.63 -39.14
N GLY A 822 8.71 42.88 -39.60
CA GLY A 822 8.85 41.55 -40.20
C GLY A 822 9.12 40.40 -39.22
N ALA A 823 9.16 40.67 -37.92
CA ALA A 823 9.30 39.66 -36.88
C ALA A 823 7.95 39.28 -36.27
N ARG A 824 7.74 37.98 -36.11
CA ARG A 824 6.58 37.38 -35.46
C ARG A 824 6.77 37.34 -33.94
N LEU A 825 5.84 37.95 -33.22
CA LEU A 825 5.82 38.06 -31.77
C LEU A 825 4.67 37.25 -31.20
N VAL A 826 4.96 36.34 -30.28
CA VAL A 826 3.97 35.46 -29.69
C VAL A 826 3.56 35.97 -28.33
N PHE A 827 2.26 35.92 -28.09
CA PHE A 827 1.68 36.17 -26.79
C PHE A 827 0.52 35.19 -26.59
N TYR A 828 0.17 34.97 -25.33
CA TYR A 828 -0.89 34.04 -24.97
C TYR A 828 -1.97 34.78 -24.22
N GLU A 829 -3.21 34.55 -24.63
CA GLU A 829 -4.39 35.02 -23.93
C GLU A 829 -4.95 33.91 -23.06
N HIS A 830 -5.21 34.26 -21.81
CA HIS A 830 -5.81 33.38 -20.80
C HIS A 830 -7.02 34.11 -20.21
N GLY A 831 -8.07 33.38 -19.83
CA GLY A 831 -9.27 34.01 -19.26
C GLY A 831 -10.06 34.87 -20.26
N SER A 832 -11.12 35.52 -19.77
CA SER A 832 -12.06 36.24 -20.65
C SER A 832 -12.68 37.54 -20.07
N GLY A 833 -12.11 38.09 -19.00
CA GLY A 833 -12.65 39.29 -18.32
C GLY A 833 -11.97 40.63 -18.64
N GLU A 834 -12.45 41.71 -18.01
CA GLU A 834 -11.87 43.05 -18.12
C GLU A 834 -11.61 43.67 -16.74
N PRO A 835 -10.57 44.52 -16.58
CA PRO A 835 -9.58 44.91 -17.59
C PRO A 835 -8.59 43.78 -17.91
N ALA A 836 -7.85 43.92 -19.03
CA ALA A 836 -6.80 42.96 -19.38
C ALA A 836 -5.54 43.20 -18.53
N ILE A 837 -4.98 42.13 -17.95
CA ILE A 837 -3.72 42.13 -17.21
C ILE A 837 -2.61 41.67 -18.16
N VAL A 838 -1.53 42.43 -18.29
CA VAL A 838 -0.37 42.03 -19.11
C VAL A 838 0.85 41.84 -18.21
N PHE A 839 1.35 40.60 -18.14
CA PHE A 839 2.58 40.28 -17.44
C PHE A 839 3.79 40.52 -18.32
N ILE A 840 4.74 41.28 -17.81
CA ILE A 840 5.92 41.75 -18.56
C ILE A 840 7.16 41.28 -17.81
N ASN A 841 7.82 40.27 -18.38
CA ASN A 841 9.05 39.68 -17.86
C ASN A 841 10.11 39.59 -18.98
N PRO A 842 11.32 40.13 -18.78
CA PRO A 842 12.32 40.28 -19.84
C PRO A 842 13.06 38.99 -20.25
N ILE A 843 13.01 37.90 -19.47
CA ILE A 843 13.80 36.67 -19.77
C ILE A 843 12.94 35.41 -19.83
N VAL A 844 11.92 35.30 -18.97
CA VAL A 844 11.22 34.02 -18.76
C VAL A 844 9.80 34.12 -19.28
N TYR A 845 9.42 33.15 -20.11
CA TYR A 845 8.08 32.89 -20.59
C TYR A 845 7.81 31.38 -20.50
N GLY A 846 6.57 31.00 -20.16
CA GLY A 846 6.15 29.60 -20.05
C GLY A 846 4.96 29.45 -19.09
N LEU A 847 3.90 28.78 -19.53
CA LEU A 847 2.65 28.66 -18.76
C LEU A 847 2.84 28.01 -17.40
N ALA A 848 3.65 26.95 -17.29
CA ALA A 848 3.95 26.30 -16.02
C ALA A 848 4.54 27.25 -14.96
N THR A 849 5.22 28.33 -15.37
CA THR A 849 5.77 29.34 -14.43
C THR A 849 4.67 30.25 -13.88
N PHE A 850 3.62 30.51 -14.66
CA PHE A 850 2.53 31.42 -14.31
C PHE A 850 1.25 30.68 -13.86
N GLU A 851 1.16 29.37 -14.04
CA GLU A 851 -0.03 28.54 -13.76
C GLU A 851 -0.68 28.84 -12.40
N PRO A 852 0.05 28.91 -11.25
CA PRO A 852 -0.57 29.15 -9.94
C PRO A 852 -1.30 30.49 -9.84
N ILE A 853 -0.84 31.51 -10.57
CA ILE A 853 -1.47 32.83 -10.58
C ILE A 853 -2.49 32.97 -11.73
N LEU A 854 -2.30 32.26 -12.85
CA LEU A 854 -3.24 32.25 -13.97
C LEU A 854 -4.57 31.64 -13.55
N GLU A 855 -4.58 30.50 -12.85
CA GLU A 855 -5.81 29.86 -12.40
C GLU A 855 -6.72 30.81 -11.61
N ARG A 856 -6.13 31.63 -10.75
CA ARG A 856 -6.84 32.58 -9.87
C ARG A 856 -7.25 33.84 -10.61
N LEU A 857 -6.35 34.44 -11.39
CA LEU A 857 -6.62 35.69 -12.10
C LEU A 857 -7.60 35.49 -13.27
N CYS A 858 -7.52 34.36 -13.98
CA CYS A 858 -8.38 34.07 -15.13
C CYS A 858 -9.85 33.86 -14.76
N GLN A 859 -10.18 33.68 -13.48
CA GLN A 859 -11.57 33.64 -13.03
C GLN A 859 -12.29 34.98 -13.22
N GLU A 860 -11.56 36.09 -13.17
CA GLU A 860 -12.14 37.44 -13.24
C GLU A 860 -11.58 38.30 -14.39
N PHE A 861 -10.35 38.06 -14.80
CA PHE A 861 -9.62 38.94 -15.71
C PHE A 861 -9.13 38.18 -16.94
N ARG A 862 -9.05 38.87 -18.08
CA ARG A 862 -8.23 38.43 -19.21
C ARG A 862 -6.77 38.67 -18.86
N VAL A 863 -5.95 37.65 -18.92
CA VAL A 863 -4.50 37.74 -18.68
C VAL A 863 -3.76 37.51 -19.98
N ILE A 864 -2.72 38.30 -20.23
CA ILE A 864 -1.84 38.20 -21.38
C ILE A 864 -0.43 37.97 -20.87
N THR A 865 0.20 36.90 -21.33
CA THR A 865 1.63 36.63 -21.12
C THR A 865 2.36 36.76 -22.46
N VAL A 866 3.58 37.30 -22.42
CA VAL A 866 4.32 37.72 -23.62
C VAL A 866 5.64 36.96 -23.73
N ASP A 867 5.93 36.42 -24.92
CA ASP A 867 7.25 35.88 -25.25
C ASP A 867 8.18 37.00 -25.73
N CYS A 868 9.14 37.39 -24.91
CA CYS A 868 10.10 38.46 -25.18
C CYS A 868 11.21 38.06 -26.16
N ARG A 869 10.86 37.39 -27.26
CA ARG A 869 11.76 36.98 -28.35
C ARG A 869 12.92 36.07 -27.92
N GLY A 870 12.60 35.05 -27.14
CA GLY A 870 13.63 34.04 -26.83
C GLY A 870 13.21 32.88 -25.96
N ALA A 871 11.92 32.76 -25.59
CA ALA A 871 11.45 31.71 -24.71
C ALA A 871 10.30 30.87 -25.29
N GLY A 872 9.76 31.22 -26.45
CA GLY A 872 8.67 30.51 -27.09
C GLY A 872 8.75 30.51 -28.62
N ARG A 873 7.60 30.74 -29.27
CA ARG A 873 7.44 30.65 -30.72
C ARG A 873 7.73 32.00 -31.43
N SER A 874 8.19 33.02 -30.70
CA SER A 874 8.60 34.31 -31.28
C SER A 874 9.86 34.17 -32.11
N ASP A 875 9.99 34.99 -33.14
CA ASP A 875 11.25 35.11 -33.87
C ASP A 875 12.34 35.62 -32.92
N ALA A 876 13.52 35.00 -33.01
CA ALA A 876 14.65 35.32 -32.15
C ALA A 876 15.06 36.79 -32.31
N LEU A 877 15.45 37.42 -31.20
CA LEU A 877 16.05 38.74 -31.25
C LEU A 877 17.46 38.69 -31.84
N VAL A 878 17.89 39.82 -32.41
CA VAL A 878 19.28 40.05 -32.83
C VAL A 878 19.91 41.00 -31.82
N ARG A 879 20.91 40.52 -31.08
CA ARG A 879 21.65 41.31 -30.07
C ARG A 879 22.57 42.33 -30.74
N PRO A 880 22.68 43.59 -30.26
CA PRO A 880 22.03 44.14 -29.06
C PRO A 880 20.55 44.46 -29.28
N TYR A 881 19.74 44.23 -28.26
CA TYR A 881 18.30 44.52 -28.26
C TYR A 881 17.93 45.32 -27.00
N SER A 882 17.52 46.57 -27.18
CA SER A 882 17.32 47.53 -26.10
C SER A 882 15.95 47.43 -25.43
N THR A 883 15.82 47.97 -24.22
CA THR A 883 14.56 48.09 -23.48
C THR A 883 13.50 48.83 -24.30
N LEU A 884 13.88 49.84 -25.08
CA LEU A 884 12.94 50.56 -25.95
C LEU A 884 12.47 49.69 -27.12
N GLN A 885 13.33 48.83 -27.67
CA GLN A 885 12.89 47.87 -28.69
C GLN A 885 11.94 46.83 -28.10
N HIS A 886 12.22 46.27 -26.92
CA HIS A 886 11.26 45.40 -26.25
C HIS A 886 9.93 46.12 -25.92
N MET A 887 9.97 47.42 -25.60
CA MET A 887 8.77 48.22 -25.33
C MET A 887 7.87 48.32 -26.57
N GLU A 888 8.47 48.53 -27.74
CA GLU A 888 7.73 48.56 -29.00
C GLU A 888 7.18 47.17 -29.39
N ASP A 889 7.86 46.07 -29.05
CA ASP A 889 7.28 44.72 -29.20
C ASP A 889 6.04 44.57 -28.33
N LEU A 890 6.13 44.98 -27.06
CA LEU A 890 5.00 44.94 -26.13
C LEU A 890 3.84 45.81 -26.63
N ARG A 891 4.14 47.00 -27.17
CA ARG A 891 3.14 47.89 -27.77
C ARG A 891 2.43 47.21 -28.94
N ALA A 892 3.16 46.57 -29.85
CA ALA A 892 2.56 45.84 -30.96
C ALA A 892 1.61 44.73 -30.46
N ILE A 893 2.02 43.99 -29.43
CA ILE A 893 1.19 42.96 -28.80
C ILE A 893 -0.07 43.53 -28.15
N ILE A 894 0.03 44.62 -27.38
CA ILE A 894 -1.12 45.23 -26.71
C ILE A 894 -2.17 45.71 -27.73
N LEU A 895 -1.70 46.28 -28.85
CA LEU A 895 -2.57 46.73 -29.94
C LEU A 895 -3.24 45.55 -30.64
N GLU A 896 -2.48 44.52 -31.00
CA GLU A 896 -3.00 43.31 -31.64
C GLU A 896 -4.01 42.56 -30.74
N ALA A 897 -3.75 42.51 -29.43
CA ALA A 897 -4.65 41.89 -28.46
C ALA A 897 -5.93 42.70 -28.18
N ALA A 898 -6.04 43.93 -28.71
CA ALA A 898 -7.09 44.89 -28.34
C ALA A 898 -7.27 44.97 -26.81
N ALA A 899 -6.15 45.13 -26.10
CA ALA A 899 -6.10 45.03 -24.64
C ALA A 899 -6.05 46.39 -23.92
N ALA A 900 -5.83 47.47 -24.66
CA ALA A 900 -5.71 48.81 -24.09
C ALA A 900 -7.07 49.36 -23.58
N PRO A 901 -7.10 50.07 -22.44
CA PRO A 901 -5.98 50.30 -21.53
C PRO A 901 -5.71 49.07 -20.63
N ILE A 902 -4.45 48.64 -20.55
CA ILE A 902 -4.06 47.45 -19.79
C ILE A 902 -3.82 47.76 -18.30
N VAL A 903 -3.92 46.73 -17.46
CA VAL A 903 -3.22 46.66 -16.18
C VAL A 903 -1.88 45.99 -16.43
N GLY A 904 -0.80 46.77 -16.48
CA GLY A 904 0.55 46.23 -16.67
C GLY A 904 1.14 45.72 -15.37
N VAL A 905 1.75 44.53 -15.39
CA VAL A 905 2.53 43.97 -14.27
C VAL A 905 3.97 43.77 -14.74
N GLY A 906 4.84 44.72 -14.39
CA GLY A 906 6.25 44.68 -14.73
C GLY A 906 7.07 43.96 -13.65
N ILE A 907 7.83 42.94 -14.04
CA ILE A 907 8.62 42.11 -13.12
C ILE A 907 10.10 42.35 -13.36
N SER A 908 10.84 42.70 -12.31
CA SER A 908 12.27 43.04 -12.39
C SER A 908 12.52 44.08 -13.49
N ARG A 909 13.44 43.86 -14.46
CA ARG A 909 13.64 44.79 -15.59
C ARG A 909 12.39 45.02 -16.45
N GLY A 910 11.40 44.12 -16.41
CA GLY A 910 10.08 44.34 -17.04
C GLY A 910 9.33 45.53 -16.44
N SER A 911 9.63 45.89 -15.18
CA SER A 911 9.17 47.14 -14.56
C SER A 911 9.69 48.37 -15.30
N ASN A 912 10.96 48.38 -15.68
CA ASN A 912 11.56 49.51 -16.40
C ASN A 912 10.88 49.69 -17.75
N LEU A 913 10.66 48.59 -18.48
CA LEU A 913 9.94 48.57 -19.74
C LEU A 913 8.50 49.09 -19.61
N LEU A 914 7.76 48.65 -18.59
CA LEU A 914 6.40 49.11 -18.33
C LEU A 914 6.36 50.62 -18.00
N ILE A 915 7.34 51.13 -17.26
CA ILE A 915 7.45 52.57 -16.96
C ILE A 915 7.77 53.38 -18.23
N GLN A 916 8.66 52.88 -19.09
CA GLN A 916 8.93 53.50 -20.39
C GLN A 916 7.67 53.54 -21.27
N LEU A 917 6.86 52.47 -21.26
CA LEU A 917 5.58 52.39 -21.96
C LEU A 917 4.57 53.39 -21.38
N ALA A 918 4.38 53.41 -20.06
CA ALA A 918 3.43 54.32 -19.40
C ALA A 918 3.80 55.81 -19.59
N HIS A 919 5.09 56.12 -19.72
CA HIS A 919 5.57 57.46 -20.02
C HIS A 919 5.29 57.88 -21.47
N ARG A 920 5.58 57.01 -22.46
CA ARG A 920 5.48 57.35 -23.90
C ARG A 920 4.10 57.10 -24.52
N HIS A 921 3.39 56.11 -24.00
CA HIS A 921 2.12 55.58 -24.55
C HIS A 921 1.09 55.44 -23.44
N ARG A 922 0.81 56.56 -22.75
CA ARG A 922 -0.11 56.60 -21.60
C ARG A 922 -1.52 56.09 -21.95
N GLU A 923 -1.95 56.27 -23.19
CA GLU A 923 -3.23 55.79 -23.70
C GLU A 923 -3.38 54.26 -23.66
N LEU A 924 -2.26 53.53 -23.65
CA LEU A 924 -2.28 52.07 -23.62
C LEU A 924 -2.36 51.49 -22.20
N VAL A 925 -2.13 52.30 -21.16
CA VAL A 925 -1.93 51.82 -19.79
C VAL A 925 -2.90 52.48 -18.83
N GLY A 926 -3.75 51.67 -18.19
CA GLY A 926 -4.73 52.13 -17.21
C GLY A 926 -4.20 52.13 -15.78
N LYS A 927 -3.48 51.06 -15.40
CA LYS A 927 -2.83 50.90 -14.08
C LYS A 927 -1.52 50.15 -14.24
N ILE A 928 -0.57 50.38 -13.34
CA ILE A 928 0.70 49.66 -13.33
C ILE A 928 1.00 49.07 -11.96
N MET A 929 1.48 47.83 -11.95
CA MET A 929 2.13 47.19 -10.81
C MET A 929 3.58 46.89 -11.20
N THR A 930 4.53 47.25 -10.34
CA THR A 930 5.94 46.88 -10.54
C THR A 930 6.41 45.97 -9.42
N VAL A 931 7.28 45.00 -9.73
CA VAL A 931 7.76 44.00 -8.78
C VAL A 931 9.28 43.97 -8.81
N GLY A 932 9.94 44.31 -7.70
CA GLY A 932 11.41 44.21 -7.59
C GLY A 932 12.15 45.09 -8.60
N THR A 933 11.73 46.34 -8.78
CA THR A 933 12.20 47.21 -9.87
C THR A 933 13.67 47.63 -9.70
N PRO A 934 14.58 47.28 -10.63
CA PRO A 934 15.97 47.71 -10.56
C PRO A 934 16.17 49.16 -11.04
N LEU A 935 17.15 49.84 -10.44
CA LEU A 935 17.66 51.14 -10.88
C LEU A 935 19.13 51.02 -11.31
N THR A 936 19.58 51.89 -12.22
CA THR A 936 20.95 51.89 -12.75
C THR A 936 21.89 52.85 -12.02
N GLY A 937 21.36 53.90 -11.38
CA GLY A 937 22.12 54.88 -10.61
C GLY A 937 22.24 54.56 -9.12
N PRO A 938 23.11 55.29 -8.38
CA PRO A 938 23.22 55.17 -6.93
C PRO A 938 21.93 55.63 -6.25
N LEU A 939 21.61 55.01 -5.12
CA LEU A 939 20.56 55.44 -4.21
C LEU A 939 20.94 56.74 -3.50
N PRO A 940 20.00 57.45 -2.85
CA PRO A 940 20.26 58.75 -2.22
C PRO A 940 21.36 58.74 -1.13
N ASP A 941 21.63 57.57 -0.55
CA ASP A 941 22.69 57.31 0.43
C ASP A 941 24.04 56.93 -0.19
N GLY A 942 24.14 56.94 -1.52
CA GLY A 942 25.34 56.57 -2.28
C GLY A 942 25.51 55.06 -2.49
N LEU A 943 24.60 54.22 -1.99
CA LEU A 943 24.66 52.77 -2.17
C LEU A 943 24.17 52.35 -3.57
N SER A 944 24.70 51.23 -4.07
CA SER A 944 24.18 50.62 -5.31
C SER A 944 22.73 50.14 -5.14
N ALA A 945 21.89 50.26 -6.17
CA ALA A 945 20.56 49.62 -6.15
C ALA A 945 20.63 48.09 -6.10
N TRP A 946 21.73 47.52 -6.60
CA TRP A 946 21.97 46.07 -6.71
C TRP A 946 22.88 45.58 -5.60
N ASN A 947 22.75 44.30 -5.26
CA ASN A 947 23.68 43.62 -4.37
C ASN A 947 25.11 43.57 -4.98
N PRO A 948 26.14 44.14 -4.30
CA PRO A 948 27.52 44.14 -4.81
C PRO A 948 28.10 42.75 -5.06
N ASP A 949 27.76 41.75 -4.24
CA ASP A 949 28.28 40.39 -4.37
C ASP A 949 27.71 39.71 -5.63
N TYR A 950 26.43 39.96 -5.92
CA TYR A 950 25.80 39.54 -7.17
C TYR A 950 26.48 40.21 -8.37
N LEU A 951 26.69 41.54 -8.34
CA LEU A 951 27.32 42.27 -9.43
C LEU A 951 28.72 41.73 -9.75
N ALA A 952 29.53 41.45 -8.72
CA ALA A 952 30.89 40.95 -8.88
C ALA A 952 30.93 39.61 -9.64
N VAL A 953 30.10 38.64 -9.23
CA VAL A 953 30.03 37.31 -9.87
C VAL A 953 29.43 37.40 -11.26
N ARG A 954 28.35 38.18 -11.42
CA ARG A 954 27.68 38.42 -12.71
C ARG A 954 28.65 39.03 -13.73
N ASP A 955 29.38 40.08 -13.36
CA ASP A 955 30.26 40.81 -14.28
C ASP A 955 31.49 39.99 -14.69
N ASP A 956 31.96 39.11 -13.82
CA ASP A 956 32.95 38.10 -14.19
C ASP A 956 32.39 37.11 -15.20
N ALA A 957 31.25 36.47 -14.89
CA ALA A 957 30.61 35.50 -15.77
C ALA A 957 30.26 36.09 -17.15
N PHE A 958 29.72 37.32 -17.18
CA PHE A 958 29.40 38.03 -18.42
C PHE A 958 30.63 38.32 -19.27
N ARG A 959 31.75 38.77 -18.66
CA ARG A 959 33.02 38.97 -19.38
C ARG A 959 33.61 37.67 -19.92
N ARG A 960 33.40 36.55 -19.23
CA ARG A 960 33.81 35.21 -19.69
C ARG A 960 32.88 34.60 -20.74
N GLY A 961 31.70 35.19 -20.98
CA GLY A 961 30.66 34.59 -21.82
C GLY A 961 30.04 33.33 -21.22
N ASP A 962 30.10 33.17 -19.89
CA ASP A 962 29.63 31.98 -19.18
C ASP A 962 28.12 32.08 -18.89
N VAL A 963 27.31 31.73 -19.90
CA VAL A 963 25.85 31.82 -19.85
C VAL A 963 25.26 30.95 -18.74
N GLU A 964 25.82 29.77 -18.51
CA GLU A 964 25.33 28.87 -17.47
C GLU A 964 25.52 29.48 -16.08
N GLU A 965 26.71 30.04 -15.80
CA GLU A 965 26.96 30.72 -14.52
C GLU A 965 26.09 31.97 -14.36
N LEU A 966 25.84 32.73 -15.44
CA LEU A 966 24.88 33.85 -15.42
C LEU A 966 23.47 33.42 -15.03
N ILE A 967 23.00 32.27 -15.54
CA ILE A 967 21.71 31.71 -15.14
C ILE A 967 21.75 31.30 -13.66
N ARG A 968 22.76 30.52 -13.23
CA ARG A 968 22.88 30.01 -11.85
C ARG A 968 22.91 31.14 -10.84
N VAL A 969 23.77 32.14 -11.07
CA VAL A 969 23.91 33.27 -10.15
C VAL A 969 22.61 34.06 -10.07
N GLN A 970 21.97 34.38 -11.18
CA GLN A 970 20.71 35.12 -11.16
C GLN A 970 19.62 34.38 -10.39
N ILE A 971 19.45 33.08 -10.65
CA ILE A 971 18.42 32.26 -10.01
C ILE A 971 18.60 32.21 -8.50
N ARG A 972 19.83 32.03 -8.02
CA ARG A 972 20.16 31.98 -6.59
C ARG A 972 19.71 33.22 -5.83
N TYR A 973 19.85 34.40 -6.44
CA TYR A 973 19.46 35.67 -5.82
C TYR A 973 17.98 36.03 -6.05
N VAL A 974 17.38 35.56 -7.15
CA VAL A 974 15.93 35.75 -7.37
C VAL A 974 15.09 34.92 -6.39
N PHE A 975 15.50 33.67 -6.18
CA PHE A 975 14.84 32.72 -5.28
C PHE A 975 15.73 32.46 -4.05
N SER A 976 15.93 33.49 -3.23
CA SER A 976 16.82 33.42 -2.07
C SER A 976 16.15 32.89 -0.78
N GLU A 977 14.83 32.69 -0.79
CA GLU A 977 14.06 32.26 0.37
C GLU A 977 14.28 30.77 0.71
N PRO A 978 14.08 30.36 1.99
CA PRO A 978 14.03 28.95 2.35
C PRO A 978 13.00 28.16 1.52
N ASN A 979 13.29 26.90 1.23
CA ASN A 979 12.41 25.97 0.47
C ASN A 979 12.18 26.31 -1.01
N THR A 980 13.02 27.15 -1.62
CA THR A 980 12.90 27.50 -3.06
C THR A 980 13.80 26.69 -4.00
N CYS A 981 14.44 25.62 -3.51
CA CYS A 981 15.38 24.81 -4.29
C CYS A 981 14.81 24.28 -5.61
N GLU A 982 13.53 23.90 -5.66
CA GLU A 982 12.93 23.49 -6.93
C GLU A 982 12.60 24.68 -7.82
N LEU A 983 12.07 25.79 -7.30
CA LEU A 983 11.88 27.00 -8.12
C LEU A 983 13.20 27.39 -8.79
N GLN A 984 14.33 27.22 -8.09
CA GLN A 984 15.65 27.38 -8.68
C GLN A 984 15.94 26.35 -9.78
N ARG A 985 15.67 25.05 -9.56
CA ARG A 985 15.84 23.99 -10.56
C ARG A 985 14.99 24.20 -11.82
N ILE A 986 13.69 24.45 -11.66
CA ILE A 986 12.74 24.70 -12.76
C ILE A 986 13.16 25.95 -13.53
N ALA A 987 13.48 27.05 -12.83
CA ALA A 987 13.95 28.27 -13.48
C ALA A 987 15.27 28.03 -14.23
N PHE A 988 16.15 27.17 -13.72
CA PHE A 988 17.43 26.85 -14.35
C PHE A 988 17.22 26.02 -15.62
N GLU A 989 16.39 24.98 -15.55
CA GLU A 989 16.07 24.14 -16.71
C GLU A 989 15.31 24.91 -17.79
N SER A 990 14.39 25.79 -17.40
CA SER A 990 13.68 26.68 -18.32
C SER A 990 14.64 27.65 -19.01
N ARG A 991 15.49 28.35 -18.24
CA ARG A 991 16.42 29.34 -18.81
C ARG A 991 17.52 28.71 -19.66
N ARG A 992 17.95 27.49 -19.35
CA ARG A 992 18.94 26.75 -20.17
C ARG A 992 18.42 26.40 -21.57
N LYS A 993 17.10 26.41 -21.80
CA LYS A 993 16.50 26.19 -23.12
C LYS A 993 16.47 27.45 -24.00
N LEU A 994 16.77 28.62 -23.44
CA LEU A 994 16.76 29.89 -24.16
C LEU A 994 18.01 30.02 -25.04
N PRO A 995 17.94 30.71 -26.19
CA PRO A 995 19.12 31.09 -26.95
C PRO A 995 20.07 31.95 -26.11
N ASP A 996 21.37 31.69 -26.22
CA ASP A 996 22.41 32.44 -25.49
C ASP A 996 22.30 33.95 -25.74
N GLU A 997 22.00 34.37 -26.98
CA GLU A 997 21.84 35.79 -27.33
C GLU A 997 20.70 36.47 -26.58
N THR A 998 19.60 35.76 -26.32
CA THR A 998 18.49 36.27 -25.50
C THR A 998 18.97 36.50 -24.08
N ILE A 999 19.66 35.53 -23.47
CA ILE A 999 20.17 35.66 -22.11
C ILE A 999 21.20 36.79 -22.01
N LEU A 1000 22.12 36.86 -22.97
CA LEU A 1000 23.17 37.88 -22.99
C LEU A 1000 22.62 39.29 -23.20
N SER A 1001 21.55 39.45 -24.01
CA SER A 1001 20.88 40.76 -24.19
C SER A 1001 20.34 41.34 -22.87
N PHE A 1002 19.97 40.47 -21.91
CA PHE A 1002 19.56 40.90 -20.57
C PHE A 1002 20.70 41.51 -19.74
N TYR A 1003 21.94 41.36 -20.15
CA TYR A 1003 23.10 41.92 -19.42
C TYR A 1003 23.78 43.05 -20.19
N ASP A 1004 23.31 43.39 -21.39
CA ASP A 1004 23.86 44.49 -22.18
C ASP A 1004 23.65 45.86 -21.50
N PRO A 1005 24.64 46.78 -21.62
CA PRO A 1005 24.46 48.16 -21.22
C PRO A 1005 23.33 48.81 -22.01
N ASP A 1006 22.33 49.34 -21.30
CA ASP A 1006 21.12 49.84 -21.90
C ASP A 1006 20.67 51.16 -21.25
N PRO A 1007 20.78 52.30 -21.96
CA PRO A 1007 20.31 53.59 -21.46
C PRO A 1007 18.81 53.61 -21.13
N GLY A 1008 18.01 52.76 -21.78
CA GLY A 1008 16.58 52.62 -21.52
C GLY A 1008 16.25 52.04 -20.15
N MET A 1009 17.24 51.56 -19.39
CA MET A 1009 17.07 51.11 -18.01
C MET A 1009 17.03 52.26 -17.00
N ASP A 1010 17.54 53.45 -17.34
CA ASP A 1010 17.46 54.62 -16.46
C ASP A 1010 16.05 55.24 -16.52
N ILE A 1011 15.24 54.89 -15.53
CA ILE A 1011 13.85 55.34 -15.39
C ILE A 1011 13.70 56.50 -14.40
N VAL A 1012 14.75 56.86 -13.65
CA VAL A 1012 14.67 57.86 -12.57
C VAL A 1012 14.18 59.23 -13.09
N PRO A 1013 14.62 59.71 -14.27
CA PRO A 1013 14.12 60.97 -14.84
C PRO A 1013 12.63 60.94 -15.24
N LEU A 1014 12.04 59.75 -15.36
CA LEU A 1014 10.68 59.57 -15.87
C LEU A 1014 9.63 59.50 -14.76
N LEU A 1015 10.04 59.16 -13.54
CA LEU A 1015 9.14 58.83 -12.42
C LEU A 1015 8.12 59.95 -12.13
N ASP A 1016 8.57 61.21 -12.13
CA ASP A 1016 7.71 62.36 -11.80
C ASP A 1016 6.63 62.62 -12.89
N SER A 1017 6.82 62.06 -14.09
CA SER A 1017 5.89 62.21 -15.22
C SER A 1017 4.84 61.09 -15.29
N ILE A 1018 4.96 60.05 -14.46
CA ILE A 1018 4.03 58.92 -14.46
C ILE A 1018 2.71 59.34 -13.82
N ALA A 1019 1.66 59.35 -14.64
CA ALA A 1019 0.33 59.87 -14.27
C ALA A 1019 -0.77 58.79 -14.29
N VAL A 1020 -0.39 57.53 -14.13
CA VAL A 1020 -1.30 56.38 -13.98
C VAL A 1020 -1.20 55.81 -12.57
N PRO A 1021 -2.28 55.27 -11.98
CA PRO A 1021 -2.22 54.62 -10.67
C PRO A 1021 -1.13 53.54 -10.64
N MET A 1022 -0.25 53.63 -9.65
CA MET A 1022 0.92 52.76 -9.52
C MET A 1022 0.95 52.04 -8.18
N LEU A 1023 1.13 50.71 -8.24
CA LEU A 1023 1.47 49.86 -7.10
C LEU A 1023 2.91 49.35 -7.24
N ILE A 1024 3.72 49.58 -6.23
CA ILE A 1024 5.09 49.11 -6.15
C ILE A 1024 5.11 47.95 -5.16
N ALA A 1025 5.48 46.76 -5.62
CA ALA A 1025 5.61 45.55 -4.84
C ALA A 1025 7.08 45.16 -4.70
N HIS A 1026 7.49 44.80 -3.49
CA HIS A 1026 8.88 44.38 -3.21
C HIS A 1026 8.93 43.30 -2.14
N GLY A 1027 9.85 42.35 -2.24
CA GLY A 1027 10.11 41.38 -1.17
C GLY A 1027 10.93 42.00 -0.03
N GLY A 1028 10.50 41.82 1.22
CA GLY A 1028 11.19 42.39 2.38
C GLY A 1028 12.63 41.89 2.57
N GLU A 1029 12.97 40.72 2.01
CA GLU A 1029 14.27 40.06 2.10
C GLU A 1029 14.91 39.86 0.71
N ASP A 1030 14.59 40.73 -0.25
CA ASP A 1030 15.19 40.70 -1.59
C ASP A 1030 16.73 40.85 -1.51
N GLN A 1031 17.44 39.76 -1.85
CA GLN A 1031 18.90 39.73 -1.87
C GLN A 1031 19.50 40.19 -3.19
N LEU A 1032 18.69 40.38 -4.25
CA LEU A 1032 19.14 40.85 -5.55
C LEU A 1032 19.09 42.38 -5.63
N ILE A 1033 17.93 42.96 -5.32
CA ILE A 1033 17.66 44.40 -5.39
C ILE A 1033 17.29 44.94 -4.01
N ARG A 1034 17.94 46.03 -3.60
CA ARG A 1034 17.67 46.67 -2.30
C ARG A 1034 16.26 47.26 -2.26
N CYS A 1035 15.53 47.02 -1.18
CA CYS A 1035 14.16 47.53 -0.97
C CYS A 1035 14.08 49.08 -1.03
N GLU A 1036 15.17 49.77 -0.74
CA GLU A 1036 15.33 51.22 -0.86
C GLU A 1036 15.03 51.75 -2.28
N THR A 1037 15.24 50.93 -3.31
CA THR A 1037 14.86 51.26 -4.69
C THR A 1037 13.37 51.55 -4.82
N SER A 1038 12.53 50.65 -4.31
CA SER A 1038 11.08 50.77 -4.31
C SER A 1038 10.58 51.94 -3.45
N LYS A 1039 11.26 52.24 -2.33
CA LYS A 1039 10.97 53.43 -1.52
C LYS A 1039 11.25 54.72 -2.30
N LEU A 1040 12.36 54.79 -3.03
CA LEU A 1040 12.70 55.94 -3.87
C LEU A 1040 11.67 56.13 -4.99
N ILE A 1041 11.28 55.05 -5.67
CA ILE A 1041 10.26 55.09 -6.73
C ILE A 1041 8.93 55.62 -6.16
N ALA A 1042 8.50 55.08 -5.01
CA ALA A 1042 7.28 55.52 -4.34
C ALA A 1042 7.32 56.99 -3.94
N SER A 1043 8.49 57.52 -3.57
CA SER A 1043 8.61 58.93 -3.19
C SER A 1043 8.56 59.91 -4.36
N ARG A 1044 8.81 59.44 -5.58
CA ARG A 1044 8.83 60.27 -6.79
C ARG A 1044 7.56 60.18 -7.61
N VAL A 1045 6.95 58.99 -7.71
CA VAL A 1045 5.73 58.81 -8.51
C VAL A 1045 4.51 59.34 -7.74
N PRO A 1046 3.77 60.34 -8.27
CA PRO A 1046 2.63 60.91 -7.57
C PRO A 1046 1.53 59.89 -7.27
N GLY A 1047 1.19 59.73 -6.00
CA GLY A 1047 0.11 58.83 -5.56
C GLY A 1047 0.43 57.33 -5.66
N ALA A 1048 1.71 56.97 -5.88
CA ALA A 1048 2.12 55.57 -5.86
C ALA A 1048 1.95 54.94 -4.47
N GLN A 1049 1.62 53.66 -4.45
CA GLN A 1049 1.49 52.86 -3.24
C GLN A 1049 2.61 51.84 -3.17
N LEU A 1050 3.09 51.54 -1.96
CA LEU A 1050 4.14 50.57 -1.71
C LEU A 1050 3.58 49.40 -0.88
N HIS A 1051 3.80 48.18 -1.36
CA HIS A 1051 3.46 46.95 -0.65
C HIS A 1051 4.72 46.08 -0.49
N ILE A 1052 5.04 45.71 0.75
CA ILE A 1052 6.21 44.89 1.08
C ILE A 1052 5.75 43.50 1.51
N PHE A 1053 6.21 42.47 0.80
CA PHE A 1053 5.96 41.07 1.14
C PHE A 1053 6.96 40.62 2.21
N ALA A 1054 6.51 40.46 3.46
CA ALA A 1054 7.39 40.12 4.58
C ALA A 1054 7.99 38.72 4.43
N GLY A 1055 9.31 38.58 4.65
CA GLY A 1055 10.01 37.29 4.55
C GLY A 1055 10.16 36.76 3.12
N LYS A 1056 9.94 37.61 2.10
CA LYS A 1056 10.00 37.23 0.69
C LYS A 1056 11.16 37.89 -0.06
N GLY A 1057 11.69 37.18 -1.06
CA GLY A 1057 12.81 37.58 -1.91
C GLY A 1057 12.36 38.38 -3.14
N HIS A 1058 13.18 38.36 -4.21
CA HIS A 1058 13.02 39.26 -5.36
C HIS A 1058 11.67 39.14 -6.09
N SER A 1059 11.09 37.94 -6.15
CA SER A 1059 9.90 37.66 -6.94
C SER A 1059 8.82 36.95 -6.10
N PRO A 1060 8.11 37.71 -5.22
CA PRO A 1060 7.11 37.16 -4.31
C PRO A 1060 5.91 36.53 -5.03
N MET A 1061 5.71 36.83 -6.31
CA MET A 1061 4.65 36.20 -7.12
C MET A 1061 4.81 34.68 -7.25
N PHE A 1062 6.03 34.15 -7.15
CA PHE A 1062 6.29 32.71 -7.24
C PHE A 1062 6.36 32.03 -5.87
N SER A 1063 6.79 32.75 -4.83
CA SER A 1063 6.94 32.21 -3.48
C SER A 1063 5.78 32.53 -2.53
N ALA A 1064 4.86 33.41 -2.95
CA ALA A 1064 3.63 33.80 -2.24
C ALA A 1064 2.48 34.11 -3.25
N PRO A 1065 2.13 33.17 -4.14
CA PRO A 1065 1.19 33.41 -5.24
C PRO A 1065 -0.20 33.87 -4.76
N ASP A 1066 -0.67 33.35 -3.63
CA ASP A 1066 -1.98 33.72 -3.07
C ASP A 1066 -2.04 35.17 -2.61
N GLU A 1067 -1.07 35.58 -1.79
CA GLU A 1067 -0.96 36.95 -1.31
C GLU A 1067 -0.77 37.92 -2.49
N PHE A 1068 0.08 37.53 -3.46
CA PHE A 1068 0.30 38.32 -4.67
C PHE A 1068 -1.00 38.54 -5.46
N CYS A 1069 -1.79 37.49 -5.68
CA CYS A 1069 -3.07 37.58 -6.37
C CYS A 1069 -4.07 38.46 -5.61
N GLU A 1070 -4.14 38.35 -4.28
CA GLU A 1070 -5.04 39.18 -3.46
C GLU A 1070 -4.72 40.67 -3.55
N VAL A 1071 -3.43 41.00 -3.43
CA VAL A 1071 -2.94 42.36 -3.54
C VAL A 1071 -3.21 42.93 -4.94
N LEU A 1072 -2.90 42.17 -5.99
CA LEU A 1072 -3.14 42.58 -7.38
C LEU A 1072 -4.64 42.75 -7.66
N CYS A 1073 -5.48 41.78 -7.28
CA CYS A 1073 -6.94 41.87 -7.48
C CYS A 1073 -7.52 43.09 -6.74
N ASN A 1074 -7.10 43.34 -5.49
CA ASN A 1074 -7.59 44.50 -4.77
C ASN A 1074 -7.17 45.82 -5.44
N PHE A 1075 -5.93 45.90 -5.92
CA PHE A 1075 -5.44 47.08 -6.63
C PHE A 1075 -6.20 47.33 -7.94
N ILE A 1076 -6.52 46.26 -8.68
CA ILE A 1076 -7.33 46.35 -9.89
C ILE A 1076 -8.74 46.85 -9.56
N ARG A 1077 -9.39 46.36 -8.50
CA ARG A 1077 -10.76 46.75 -8.15
C ARG A 1077 -10.88 48.13 -7.51
N THR A 1078 -10.05 48.43 -6.51
CA THR A 1078 -10.21 49.60 -5.63
C THR A 1078 -9.19 50.70 -5.92
N GLY A 1079 -8.13 50.38 -6.65
CA GLY A 1079 -6.97 51.25 -6.77
C GLY A 1079 -6.13 51.30 -5.49
N ARG A 1080 -6.35 50.43 -4.49
CA ARG A 1080 -5.59 50.36 -3.24
C ARG A 1080 -4.83 49.05 -3.07
N ALA A 1081 -3.74 49.08 -2.31
CA ALA A 1081 -2.89 47.92 -1.99
C ALA A 1081 -3.37 47.09 -0.77
N GLU A 1082 -4.38 47.56 -0.03
CA GLU A 1082 -4.84 46.93 1.22
C GLU A 1082 -5.37 45.50 1.01
N ARG A 1083 -5.36 44.64 2.03
CA ARG A 1083 -6.03 43.33 1.95
C ARG A 1083 -7.55 43.54 1.96
N THR A 1084 -8.27 42.83 1.09
CA THR A 1084 -9.73 42.79 1.18
C THR A 1084 -10.15 42.10 2.47
N SER A 1085 -11.11 42.69 3.17
CA SER A 1085 -11.54 42.34 4.53
C SER A 1085 -12.05 40.90 4.65
N TRP A 1086 -11.22 40.00 5.17
CA TRP A 1086 -11.62 38.75 5.84
C TRP A 1086 -10.93 38.58 7.21
N GLN A 1087 -10.53 39.69 7.84
CA GLN A 1087 -10.00 39.72 9.22
C GLN A 1087 -10.95 40.49 10.16
N ARG A 1088 -11.95 39.76 10.66
CA ARG A 1088 -12.51 39.90 12.01
C ARG A 1088 -12.68 38.51 12.61
N SER A 1089 -11.61 37.73 12.68
CA SER A 1089 -11.62 36.46 13.41
C SER A 1089 -10.20 36.06 13.86
N SER A 1090 -9.45 37.01 14.42
CA SER A 1090 -8.21 36.73 15.16
C SER A 1090 -7.89 37.90 16.10
N SER A 1091 -8.90 38.32 16.84
CA SER A 1091 -8.74 38.94 18.16
C SER A 1091 -9.48 38.01 19.12
N GLY A 1092 -8.72 37.04 19.63
CA GLY A 1092 -9.11 36.00 20.57
C GLY A 1092 -7.86 35.26 21.00
#